data_AF-A0A937GR72-F1
#
_entry.id   AF-A0A937GR72-F1
#
_cell.length_a   1.000
_cell.length_b   1.000
_cell.length_c   1.000
_cell.angle_alpha   90.00
_cell.angle_beta   90.00
_cell.angle_gamma   90.00
#
_symmetry.space_group_name_H-M   'P 1'
#
loop_
_entity.id
_entity.type
_entity.pdbx_description
1 polymer ?
#
loop_
_entity_poly.entity_id
_entity_poly.type
_entity_poly.pdbx_seq_one_letter_code
_entity_poly.pdbx_strand_id
1 'polypeptide(L)'
;MEILEYLGKFHPVILHLPIGALYLTFCLVLLQKFFNTNYTIPVRFGLLFSFAFSVLSALLGYFLYLGDDFSGDLIELHMWLGISTTIFIGILLWMHKTSTYLKYFDIFFLITIILLSVTGHFGGQITHGKDYLKIPEFSQPSVKTSVDSINVFSSVVMPVLENKCVKCHNPNKYKGGLMMHSQEAILKGGERGPLFVSFDPNSSRLYNYPKLPMNDKLHMPPEGNSQLTENEVEILRIWIEGGGQFDKFSKTESFNELDKEILTSFFPNEIKVDPPRKQDLEKLIELGFRLERNSISNNYIEAKFLGDKLSSKHMSALRSVKSQLIKLDLSHSNFNDRFLSKLSSFENLKYLKINDTEITDKGLSYIGSSVKSLNLNNNDIGLNSVKILLENSNLKTVYLWNVNIDSESQEILKNSNTALLNFGVTDFGKGVPLSSPKPISEQTMFSDSLKIEFYKPLGNPEIRYTLNGDEPDSLSLLYEKPFTIKQSLTLKAKAFKQGWLDSKIGIIDYVKVEGVIKDYVLKTMPDNRYSHPKKLFDGIIGDLDFRDGYWNGFIRTKDYQEGVNERNSGDLVLEIDMEGKDYSSIGFHSLEDLGSYIMFPKRIELYDISKLVEKLIYFEDIPESELGAANLTKFFKIPITQKTSKLKLVVKSNKKLPKNHPAEGQYAWLFVDEILFL
;
A
#
# COMPACT_ATOMS: atom_id res chain seq x y z
N MET A 1 -33.03 2.42 -17.75
CA MET A 1 -32.66 3.51 -16.83
C MET A 1 -31.94 2.97 -15.61
N GLU A 2 -32.51 2.03 -14.85
CA GLU A 2 -31.88 1.47 -13.63
C GLU A 2 -30.45 0.89 -13.82
N ILE A 3 -30.18 0.19 -14.93
CA ILE A 3 -28.84 -0.34 -15.22
C ILE A 3 -27.82 0.79 -15.45
N LEU A 4 -28.23 1.87 -16.14
CA LEU A 4 -27.36 3.01 -16.40
C LEU A 4 -27.05 3.74 -15.09
N GLU A 5 -28.06 3.97 -14.25
CA GLU A 5 -27.90 4.57 -12.93
C GLU A 5 -26.97 3.73 -12.03
N TYR A 6 -27.12 2.40 -12.03
CA TYR A 6 -26.23 1.50 -11.32
C TYR A 6 -24.77 1.61 -11.80
N LEU A 7 -24.55 1.65 -13.12
CA LEU A 7 -23.22 1.86 -13.69
C LEU A 7 -22.65 3.24 -13.33
N GLY A 8 -23.49 4.28 -13.26
CA GLY A 8 -23.07 5.63 -12.87
C GLY A 8 -22.41 5.70 -11.49
N LYS A 9 -22.80 4.81 -10.56
CA LYS A 9 -22.21 4.72 -9.21
C LYS A 9 -20.71 4.39 -9.21
N PHE A 10 -20.16 3.88 -10.32
CA PHE A 10 -18.73 3.63 -10.46
C PHE A 10 -17.91 4.87 -10.85
N HIS A 11 -18.55 6.01 -11.15
CA HIS A 11 -17.84 7.25 -11.53
C HIS A 11 -16.74 7.66 -10.52
N PRO A 12 -16.97 7.67 -9.18
CA PRO A 12 -15.93 8.01 -8.20
C PRO A 12 -14.72 7.07 -8.20
N VAL A 13 -14.90 5.81 -8.59
CA VAL A 13 -13.82 4.83 -8.65
C VAL A 13 -12.97 5.06 -9.90
N ILE A 14 -13.62 5.27 -11.04
CA ILE A 14 -12.94 5.40 -12.34
C ILE A 14 -12.26 6.75 -12.51
N LEU A 15 -12.77 7.83 -11.91
CA LEU A 15 -12.22 9.18 -12.08
C LEU A 15 -10.77 9.33 -11.61
N HIS A 16 -10.28 8.48 -10.70
CA HIS A 16 -8.91 8.56 -10.20
C HIS A 16 -7.86 8.14 -11.24
N LEU A 17 -8.23 7.23 -12.15
CA LEU A 17 -7.34 6.70 -13.18
C LEU A 17 -6.85 7.77 -14.17
N PRO A 18 -7.73 8.56 -14.83
CA PRO A 18 -7.28 9.59 -15.76
C PRO A 18 -6.60 10.76 -15.03
N ILE A 19 -7.00 11.07 -13.78
CA ILE A 19 -6.38 12.13 -12.97
C ILE A 19 -4.91 11.81 -12.70
N GLY A 20 -4.63 10.64 -12.09
CA GLY A 20 -3.27 10.25 -11.75
C GLY A 20 -2.38 10.10 -12.98
N ALA A 21 -2.89 9.48 -14.04
CA ALA A 21 -2.17 9.31 -15.29
C ALA A 21 -1.81 10.65 -15.96
N LEU A 22 -2.72 11.63 -15.96
CA LEU A 22 -2.49 12.93 -16.58
C LEU A 22 -1.44 13.75 -15.81
N TYR A 23 -1.50 13.77 -14.47
CA TYR A 23 -0.48 14.41 -13.63
C TYR A 23 0.89 13.77 -13.78
N LEU A 24 0.97 12.43 -13.79
CA LEU A 24 2.22 11.72 -14.02
C LEU A 24 2.79 12.05 -15.40
N THR A 25 1.94 12.08 -16.42
CA THR A 25 2.34 12.44 -17.80
C THR A 25 2.84 13.87 -17.88
N PHE A 26 2.23 14.81 -17.16
CA PHE A 26 2.70 16.19 -17.07
C PHE A 26 4.09 16.26 -16.40
N CYS A 27 4.31 15.53 -15.30
CA CYS A 27 5.61 15.42 -14.67
C CYS A 27 6.66 14.84 -15.62
N LEU A 28 6.33 13.80 -16.41
CA LEU A 28 7.23 13.25 -17.42
C LEU A 28 7.62 14.28 -18.48
N VAL A 29 6.70 15.13 -18.93
CA VAL A 29 7.00 16.23 -19.86
C VAL A 29 7.95 17.26 -19.22
N LEU A 30 7.77 17.59 -17.94
CA LEU A 30 8.70 18.48 -17.22
C LEU A 30 10.09 17.86 -17.06
N LEU A 31 10.15 16.57 -16.69
CA LEU A 31 11.40 15.83 -16.56
C LEU A 31 12.14 15.72 -17.89
N GLN A 32 11.42 15.50 -18.99
CA GLN A 32 11.96 15.49 -20.34
C GLN A 32 12.74 16.77 -20.64
N LYS A 33 12.17 17.92 -20.27
CA LYS A 33 12.81 19.23 -20.45
C LYS A 33 13.98 19.46 -19.50
N PHE A 34 13.83 19.07 -18.24
CA PHE A 34 14.85 19.30 -17.21
C PHE A 34 16.10 18.46 -17.45
N PHE A 35 15.93 17.19 -17.82
CA PHE A 35 17.05 16.26 -18.06
C PHE A 35 17.46 16.16 -19.53
N ASN A 36 16.79 16.87 -20.44
CA ASN A 36 17.01 16.83 -21.88
C ASN A 36 16.99 15.40 -22.47
N THR A 37 16.14 14.55 -21.89
CA THR A 37 15.92 13.15 -22.28
C THR A 37 14.74 13.04 -23.26
N ASN A 38 14.50 11.87 -23.86
CA ASN A 38 13.36 11.67 -24.76
C ASN A 38 12.35 10.68 -24.17
N TYR A 39 11.17 11.17 -23.76
CA TYR A 39 10.08 10.37 -23.20
C TYR A 39 8.84 10.34 -24.11
N THR A 40 9.02 10.50 -25.43
CA THR A 40 7.91 10.55 -26.39
C THR A 40 6.95 9.34 -26.27
N ILE A 41 7.49 8.12 -26.11
CA ILE A 41 6.66 6.90 -25.98
C ILE A 41 5.88 6.89 -24.66
N PRO A 42 6.51 7.04 -23.47
CA PRO A 42 5.79 7.16 -22.20
C PRO A 42 4.73 8.26 -22.18
N VAL A 43 5.05 9.45 -22.70
CA VAL A 43 4.11 10.59 -22.75
C VAL A 43 2.91 10.27 -23.62
N ARG A 44 3.13 9.64 -24.78
CA ARG A 44 2.02 9.22 -25.67
C ARG A 44 1.13 8.18 -25.01
N PHE A 45 1.72 7.19 -24.34
CA PHE A 45 0.97 6.16 -23.63
C PHE A 45 0.14 6.77 -22.49
N GLY A 46 0.75 7.66 -21.69
CA GLY A 46 0.09 8.37 -20.60
C GLY A 46 -1.09 9.24 -21.05
N LEU A 47 -0.95 9.98 -22.16
CA LEU A 47 -2.04 10.74 -22.77
C LEU A 47 -3.16 9.86 -23.32
N LEU A 48 -2.83 8.73 -23.96
CA LEU A 48 -3.82 7.77 -24.46
C LEU A 48 -4.63 7.16 -23.31
N PHE A 49 -3.93 6.72 -22.25
CA PHE A 49 -4.55 6.17 -21.06
C PHE A 49 -5.47 7.21 -20.38
N SER A 50 -4.97 8.44 -20.19
CA SER A 50 -5.75 9.54 -19.63
C SER A 50 -7.00 9.83 -20.45
N PHE A 51 -6.88 9.84 -21.78
CA PHE A 51 -8.01 10.09 -22.67
C PHE A 51 -9.08 8.99 -22.57
N ALA A 52 -8.68 7.71 -22.71
CA ALA A 52 -9.61 6.58 -22.68
C ALA A 52 -10.42 6.53 -21.37
N PHE A 53 -9.75 6.70 -20.22
CA PHE A 53 -10.42 6.66 -18.93
C PHE A 53 -11.16 7.97 -18.60
N SER A 54 -10.76 9.12 -19.16
CA SER A 54 -11.55 10.37 -19.03
C SER A 54 -12.88 10.31 -19.78
N VAL A 55 -12.91 9.67 -20.95
CA VAL A 55 -14.16 9.39 -21.70
C VAL A 55 -15.06 8.47 -20.90
N LEU A 56 -14.51 7.37 -20.37
CA LEU A 56 -15.27 6.44 -19.55
C LEU A 56 -15.80 7.11 -18.28
N SER A 57 -14.97 7.89 -17.58
CA SER A 57 -15.37 8.64 -16.39
C SER A 57 -16.48 9.64 -16.69
N ALA A 58 -16.38 10.41 -17.78
CA ALA A 58 -17.42 11.37 -18.19
C ALA A 58 -18.75 10.68 -18.54
N LEU A 59 -18.71 9.52 -19.21
CA LEU A 59 -19.92 8.73 -19.52
C LEU A 59 -20.59 8.21 -18.24
N LEU A 60 -19.84 7.64 -17.30
CA LEU A 60 -20.38 7.17 -16.02
C LEU A 60 -20.90 8.34 -15.18
N GLY A 61 -20.24 9.49 -15.21
CA GLY A 61 -20.70 10.71 -14.54
C GLY A 61 -22.02 11.22 -15.12
N TYR A 62 -22.19 11.16 -16.44
CA TYR A 62 -23.47 11.48 -17.09
C TYR A 62 -24.58 10.50 -16.70
N PHE A 63 -24.29 9.19 -16.60
CA PHE A 63 -25.28 8.23 -16.11
C PHE A 63 -25.69 8.47 -14.66
N LEU A 64 -24.75 8.93 -13.83
CA LEU A 64 -25.05 9.32 -12.46
C LEU A 64 -25.92 10.59 -12.39
N TYR A 65 -25.70 11.55 -13.31
CA TYR A 65 -26.53 12.75 -13.45
C TYR A 65 -27.96 12.44 -13.92
N LEU A 66 -28.17 11.39 -14.72
CA LEU A 66 -29.50 10.97 -15.17
C LEU A 66 -30.38 10.35 -14.06
N GLY A 67 -29.81 10.03 -12.89
CA GLY A 67 -30.57 9.53 -11.74
C GLY A 67 -31.24 10.66 -10.95
N ASP A 68 -32.39 10.39 -10.34
CA ASP A 68 -33.15 11.38 -9.54
C ASP A 68 -32.43 11.83 -8.25
N ASP A 69 -31.28 11.24 -7.94
CA ASP A 69 -30.53 11.47 -6.70
C ASP A 69 -29.71 12.77 -6.69
N PHE A 70 -29.46 13.41 -7.84
CA PHE A 70 -28.57 14.56 -7.96
C PHE A 70 -29.12 15.61 -8.94
N SER A 71 -29.31 16.87 -8.51
CA SER A 71 -29.79 17.98 -9.36
C SER A 71 -29.17 19.33 -8.95
N GLY A 72 -29.21 20.36 -9.80
CA GLY A 72 -28.79 21.74 -9.42
C GLY A 72 -27.48 22.26 -10.06
N ASP A 73 -27.33 23.59 -10.04
CA ASP A 73 -26.33 24.35 -10.82
C ASP A 73 -24.87 23.89 -10.61
N LEU A 74 -24.52 23.47 -9.39
CA LEU A 74 -23.16 23.03 -9.07
C LEU A 74 -22.82 21.69 -9.75
N ILE A 75 -23.79 20.78 -9.85
CA ILE A 75 -23.62 19.48 -10.50
C ILE A 75 -23.54 19.68 -12.02
N GLU A 76 -24.36 20.56 -12.58
CA GLU A 76 -24.29 20.91 -14.01
C GLU A 76 -22.94 21.55 -14.37
N LEU A 77 -22.45 22.48 -13.55
CA LEU A 77 -21.13 23.07 -13.72
C LEU A 77 -20.03 22.01 -13.70
N HIS A 78 -20.05 21.10 -12.73
CA HIS A 78 -19.07 20.02 -12.63
C HIS A 78 -19.13 19.09 -13.85
N MET A 79 -20.32 18.73 -14.33
CA MET A 79 -20.50 17.89 -15.52
C MET A 79 -19.86 18.55 -16.75
N TRP A 80 -20.16 19.82 -17.02
CA TRP A 80 -19.60 20.55 -18.16
C TRP A 80 -18.08 20.73 -18.07
N LEU A 81 -17.56 20.98 -16.86
CA LEU A 81 -16.11 21.03 -16.63
C LEU A 81 -15.44 19.66 -16.86
N GLY A 82 -16.09 18.57 -16.48
CA GLY A 82 -15.62 17.20 -16.73
C GLY A 82 -15.55 16.88 -18.23
N ILE A 83 -16.62 17.18 -18.97
CA ILE A 83 -16.65 16.99 -20.44
C ILE A 83 -15.58 17.85 -21.12
N SER A 84 -15.44 19.11 -20.70
CA SER A 84 -14.42 20.03 -21.22
C SER A 84 -13.01 19.48 -20.99
N THR A 85 -12.73 18.95 -19.80
CA THR A 85 -11.44 18.32 -19.48
C THR A 85 -11.13 17.15 -20.41
N THR A 86 -12.10 16.27 -20.65
CA THR A 86 -11.96 15.13 -21.59
C THR A 86 -11.63 15.58 -23.01
N ILE A 87 -12.28 16.65 -23.50
CA ILE A 87 -12.00 17.22 -24.82
C ILE A 87 -10.56 17.77 -24.88
N PHE A 88 -10.12 18.49 -23.87
CA PHE A 88 -8.76 19.04 -23.80
C PHE A 88 -7.68 17.95 -23.77
N ILE A 89 -7.92 16.84 -23.05
CA ILE A 89 -7.02 15.68 -23.06
C ILE A 89 -6.98 15.05 -24.47
N GLY A 90 -8.11 14.95 -25.16
CA GLY A 90 -8.17 14.47 -26.55
C GLY A 90 -7.38 15.37 -27.52
N ILE A 91 -7.49 16.68 -27.36
CA ILE A 91 -6.71 17.66 -28.14
C ILE A 91 -5.21 17.52 -27.84
N LEU A 92 -4.80 17.34 -26.57
CA LEU A 92 -3.41 17.07 -26.21
C LEU A 92 -2.86 15.82 -26.90
N LEU A 93 -3.63 14.72 -26.89
CA LEU A 93 -3.26 13.48 -27.56
C LEU A 93 -3.10 13.68 -29.09
N TRP A 94 -4.00 14.46 -29.70
CA TRP A 94 -3.93 14.80 -31.12
C TRP A 94 -2.74 15.71 -31.46
N MET A 95 -2.49 16.75 -30.66
CA MET A 95 -1.33 17.64 -30.80
C MET A 95 -0.01 16.87 -30.66
N HIS A 96 0.07 15.94 -29.71
CA HIS A 96 1.25 15.08 -29.54
C HIS A 96 1.46 14.09 -30.71
N LYS A 97 0.40 13.79 -31.49
CA LYS A 97 0.48 12.92 -32.67
C LYS A 97 0.85 13.66 -33.96
N THR A 98 0.77 15.00 -33.99
CA THR A 98 1.00 15.83 -35.19
C THR A 98 2.34 16.57 -35.11
N SER A 99 3.02 16.74 -36.25
CA SER A 99 4.42 17.23 -36.32
C SER A 99 4.61 18.72 -35.97
N THR A 100 3.55 19.45 -35.62
CA THR A 100 3.55 20.88 -35.25
C THR A 100 3.70 21.12 -33.73
N TYR A 101 4.13 20.10 -32.98
CA TYR A 101 4.00 19.98 -31.52
C TYR A 101 4.72 21.04 -30.66
N LEU A 102 5.80 21.66 -31.13
CA LEU A 102 6.79 22.25 -30.21
C LEU A 102 6.41 23.59 -29.55
N LYS A 103 5.55 24.41 -30.17
CA LYS A 103 5.40 25.80 -29.70
C LYS A 103 4.32 26.01 -28.63
N TYR A 104 3.24 25.23 -28.67
CA TYR A 104 2.06 25.49 -27.82
C TYR A 104 1.64 24.30 -26.95
N PHE A 105 2.24 23.12 -27.13
CA PHE A 105 1.86 21.91 -26.41
C PHE A 105 1.95 22.08 -24.89
N ASP A 106 3.04 22.67 -24.39
CA ASP A 106 3.26 22.80 -22.94
C ASP A 106 2.28 23.77 -22.27
N ILE A 107 2.00 24.88 -22.94
CA ILE A 107 1.04 25.89 -22.47
C ILE A 107 -0.35 25.26 -22.45
N PHE A 108 -0.72 24.53 -23.50
CA PHE A 108 -1.99 23.84 -23.58
C PHE A 108 -2.11 22.74 -22.50
N PHE A 109 -1.03 22.01 -22.22
CA PHE A 109 -1.02 21.00 -21.16
C PHE A 109 -1.18 21.65 -19.78
N LEU A 110 -0.51 22.77 -19.51
CA LEU A 110 -0.70 23.53 -18.28
C LEU A 110 -2.16 23.98 -18.11
N ILE A 111 -2.79 24.48 -19.18
CA ILE A 111 -4.22 24.85 -19.17
C ILE A 111 -5.10 23.63 -18.85
N THR A 112 -4.82 22.47 -19.43
CA THR A 112 -5.56 21.23 -19.14
C THR A 112 -5.40 20.79 -17.68
N ILE A 113 -4.21 20.95 -17.08
CA ILE A 113 -4.00 20.64 -15.65
C ILE A 113 -4.77 21.60 -14.74
N ILE A 114 -4.80 22.89 -15.07
CA ILE A 114 -5.60 23.88 -14.35
C ILE A 114 -7.09 23.52 -14.45
N LEU A 115 -7.56 23.23 -15.66
CA LEU A 115 -8.96 22.85 -15.88
C LEU A 115 -9.31 21.60 -15.06
N LEU A 116 -8.48 20.56 -15.09
CA LEU A 116 -8.67 19.35 -14.28
C LEU A 116 -8.71 19.66 -12.78
N SER A 117 -7.85 20.56 -12.30
CA SER A 117 -7.82 20.97 -10.89
C SER A 117 -9.12 21.66 -10.48
N VAL A 118 -9.66 22.52 -11.34
CA VAL A 118 -10.94 23.20 -11.13
C VAL A 118 -12.10 22.20 -11.16
N THR A 119 -12.12 21.27 -12.12
CA THR A 119 -13.10 20.18 -12.17
C THR A 119 -13.08 19.34 -10.89
N GLY A 120 -11.88 18.96 -10.42
CA GLY A 120 -11.68 18.20 -9.20
C GLY A 120 -12.10 18.97 -7.94
N HIS A 121 -11.84 20.27 -7.88
CA HIS A 121 -12.28 21.13 -6.78
C HIS A 121 -13.81 21.13 -6.65
N PHE A 122 -14.54 21.37 -7.73
CA PHE A 122 -16.01 21.33 -7.71
C PHE A 122 -16.56 19.92 -7.48
N GLY A 123 -15.87 18.88 -7.97
CA GLY A 123 -16.20 17.49 -7.64
C GLY A 123 -16.08 17.22 -6.13
N GLY A 124 -15.02 17.71 -5.49
CA GLY A 124 -14.82 17.61 -4.04
C GLY A 124 -15.82 18.46 -3.23
N GLN A 125 -16.26 19.61 -3.75
CA GLN A 125 -17.31 20.41 -3.09
C GLN A 125 -18.66 19.71 -3.09
N ILE A 126 -18.98 18.94 -4.13
CA ILE A 126 -20.21 18.13 -4.20
C ILE A 126 -20.20 17.05 -3.09
N THR A 127 -19.04 16.49 -2.74
CA THR A 127 -18.92 15.40 -1.75
C THR A 127 -18.64 15.88 -0.32
N HIS A 128 -17.85 16.94 -0.15
CA HIS A 128 -17.35 17.40 1.16
C HIS A 128 -17.84 18.80 1.57
N GLY A 129 -18.60 19.49 0.72
CA GLY A 129 -19.10 20.84 0.98
C GLY A 129 -18.11 21.95 0.58
N LYS A 130 -18.61 23.18 0.54
CA LYS A 130 -17.91 24.35 -0.03
C LYS A 130 -16.68 24.81 0.76
N ASP A 131 -16.58 24.44 2.04
CA ASP A 131 -15.55 24.93 2.97
C ASP A 131 -14.47 23.90 3.32
N TYR A 132 -14.46 22.72 2.68
CA TYR A 132 -13.56 21.60 3.02
C TYR A 132 -12.05 21.93 2.99
N LEU A 133 -11.62 22.92 2.19
CA LEU A 133 -10.21 23.31 2.05
C LEU A 133 -9.82 24.59 2.83
N LYS A 134 -10.73 25.21 3.58
CA LYS A 134 -10.42 26.42 4.35
C LYS A 134 -9.64 26.10 5.62
N ILE A 135 -8.61 26.90 5.89
CA ILE A 135 -7.89 26.90 7.18
C ILE A 135 -8.88 27.33 8.28
N PRO A 136 -8.94 26.66 9.45
CA PRO A 136 -9.89 27.03 10.50
C PRO A 136 -9.52 28.38 11.11
N GLU A 137 -10.41 29.36 11.01
CA GLU A 137 -10.34 30.59 11.79
C GLU A 137 -10.86 30.32 13.21
N PHE A 138 -10.02 30.60 14.21
CA PHE A 138 -10.43 30.61 15.62
C PHE A 138 -10.85 32.03 16.00
N SER A 139 -11.88 32.58 15.37
CA SER A 139 -12.54 33.79 15.84
C SER A 139 -13.66 33.43 16.82
N GLN A 140 -13.61 34.01 18.03
CA GLN A 140 -14.74 34.00 18.97
C GLN A 140 -15.89 34.87 18.43
N PRO A 141 -17.16 34.48 18.64
CA PRO A 141 -17.77 34.49 19.96
C PRO A 141 -18.47 33.17 20.32
N SER A 142 -18.03 32.52 21.39
CA SER A 142 -18.96 31.77 22.23
C SER A 142 -19.92 32.79 22.84
N VAL A 143 -21.06 33.01 22.18
CA VAL A 143 -22.16 33.77 22.78
C VAL A 143 -22.49 33.08 24.09
N LYS A 144 -22.37 33.82 25.20
CA LYS A 144 -22.94 33.43 26.48
C LYS A 144 -24.44 33.25 26.27
N THR A 145 -24.92 32.04 26.11
CA THR A 145 -26.33 31.75 26.35
C THR A 145 -26.44 31.32 27.80
N SER A 146 -26.77 32.25 28.70
CA SER A 146 -27.51 31.83 29.88
C SER A 146 -28.81 31.22 29.36
N VAL A 147 -29.14 30.01 29.79
CA VAL A 147 -30.29 29.25 29.31
C VAL A 147 -31.57 29.78 29.97
N ASP A 148 -31.81 31.09 29.93
CA ASP A 148 -33.05 31.70 30.40
C ASP A 148 -34.16 31.54 29.34
N SER A 149 -33.76 31.47 28.06
CA SER A 149 -34.67 31.19 26.94
C SER A 149 -33.93 30.48 25.81
N ILE A 150 -34.57 29.45 25.24
CA ILE A 150 -34.06 28.61 24.15
C ILE A 150 -34.98 28.72 22.93
N ASN A 151 -34.39 28.91 21.74
CA ASN A 151 -35.09 28.66 20.49
C ASN A 151 -34.93 27.17 20.14
N VAL A 152 -35.99 26.38 20.35
CA VAL A 152 -35.96 24.93 20.15
C VAL A 152 -35.63 24.56 18.70
N PHE A 153 -36.11 25.35 17.73
CA PHE A 153 -35.84 25.07 16.33
C PHE A 153 -34.37 25.28 15.99
N SER A 154 -33.87 26.51 16.14
CA SER A 154 -32.51 26.84 15.69
C SER A 154 -31.43 26.16 16.51
N SER A 155 -31.67 25.93 17.80
CA SER A 155 -30.64 25.43 18.72
C SER A 155 -30.61 23.90 18.83
N VAL A 156 -31.71 23.21 18.49
CA VAL A 156 -31.83 21.76 18.73
C VAL A 156 -32.35 21.02 17.49
N VAL A 157 -33.51 21.42 16.95
CA VAL A 157 -34.13 20.72 15.81
C VAL A 157 -33.30 20.86 14.53
N MET A 158 -32.89 22.08 14.17
CA MET A 158 -32.17 22.32 12.93
C MET A 158 -30.85 21.54 12.86
N PRO A 159 -30.01 21.48 13.91
CA PRO A 159 -28.83 20.61 13.90
C PRO A 159 -29.14 19.12 13.73
N VAL A 160 -30.25 18.61 14.31
CA VAL A 160 -30.72 17.23 14.05
C VAL A 160 -31.07 17.06 12.56
N LEU A 161 -31.85 17.99 12.01
CA LEU A 161 -32.26 17.95 10.60
C LEU A 161 -31.07 18.06 9.66
N GLU A 162 -30.09 18.93 9.94
CA GLU A 162 -28.88 19.10 9.14
C GLU A 162 -28.07 17.80 9.06
N ASN A 163 -27.88 17.14 10.21
CA ASN A 163 -27.08 15.94 10.31
C ASN A 163 -27.77 14.70 9.72
N LYS A 164 -29.09 14.56 9.95
CA LYS A 164 -29.84 13.33 9.65
C LYS A 164 -30.70 13.41 8.39
N CYS A 165 -31.16 14.60 8.00
CA CYS A 165 -32.16 14.78 6.94
C CYS A 165 -31.61 15.56 5.74
N VAL A 166 -30.95 16.71 5.95
CA VAL A 166 -30.49 17.61 4.88
C VAL A 166 -29.48 16.92 3.95
N LYS A 167 -28.68 15.97 4.45
CA LYS A 167 -27.76 15.17 3.62
C LYS A 167 -28.45 14.53 2.39
N CYS A 168 -29.72 14.15 2.53
CA CYS A 168 -30.51 13.53 1.47
C CYS A 168 -31.71 14.39 1.00
N HIS A 169 -31.98 15.51 1.66
CA HIS A 169 -33.08 16.45 1.37
C HIS A 169 -32.56 17.90 1.28
N ASN A 170 -31.67 18.15 0.34
CA ASN A 170 -31.09 19.47 0.06
C ASN A 170 -31.32 19.87 -1.41
N PRO A 171 -31.01 21.11 -1.83
CA PRO A 171 -31.21 21.55 -3.21
C PRO A 171 -30.49 20.71 -4.25
N ASN A 172 -29.40 20.04 -3.85
CA ASN A 172 -28.57 19.26 -4.76
C ASN A 172 -28.92 17.77 -4.83
N LYS A 173 -29.68 17.27 -3.85
CA LYS A 173 -30.02 15.86 -3.67
C LYS A 173 -31.30 15.74 -2.84
N TYR A 174 -32.37 15.26 -3.46
CA TYR A 174 -33.68 15.10 -2.84
C TYR A 174 -34.55 14.05 -3.55
N LYS A 175 -35.41 13.35 -2.81
CA LYS A 175 -36.46 12.48 -3.36
C LYS A 175 -37.86 12.98 -3.01
N GLY A 176 -38.80 12.82 -3.94
CA GLY A 176 -40.21 13.20 -3.76
C GLY A 176 -40.43 14.70 -3.54
N GLY A 177 -39.59 15.55 -4.15
CA GLY A 177 -39.66 17.01 -4.08
C GLY A 177 -39.38 17.63 -2.70
N LEU A 178 -38.95 16.84 -1.72
CA LEU A 178 -38.78 17.29 -0.34
C LEU A 178 -37.38 17.89 -0.08
N MET A 179 -37.35 19.16 0.32
CA MET A 179 -36.15 19.88 0.74
C MET A 179 -36.28 20.33 2.20
N MET A 180 -35.20 20.25 2.98
CA MET A 180 -35.20 20.57 4.41
C MET A 180 -34.08 21.53 4.84
N HIS A 181 -33.36 22.12 3.89
CA HIS A 181 -32.21 22.99 4.14
C HIS A 181 -32.58 24.41 4.63
N SER A 182 -33.85 24.82 4.55
CA SER A 182 -34.34 26.13 5.01
C SER A 182 -35.73 26.02 5.61
N GLN A 183 -36.13 27.05 6.39
CA GLN A 183 -37.46 27.11 7.01
C GLN A 183 -38.57 27.11 5.94
N GLU A 184 -38.38 27.84 4.85
CA GLU A 184 -39.32 27.90 3.73
C GLU A 184 -39.47 26.54 3.05
N ALA A 185 -38.36 25.80 2.92
CA ALA A 185 -38.37 24.46 2.34
C ALA A 185 -39.12 23.46 3.25
N ILE A 186 -38.89 23.54 4.56
CA ILE A 186 -39.59 22.72 5.56
C ILE A 186 -41.10 22.99 5.53
N LEU A 187 -41.51 24.27 5.43
CA LEU A 187 -42.92 24.67 5.33
C LEU A 187 -43.57 24.25 4.01
N LYS A 188 -42.82 24.32 2.90
CA LYS A 188 -43.30 23.92 1.57
C LYS A 188 -43.61 22.41 1.52
N GLY A 189 -42.86 21.59 2.26
CA GLY A 189 -43.03 20.14 2.27
C GLY A 189 -42.59 19.47 0.96
N GLY A 190 -43.09 18.26 0.73
CA GLY A 190 -42.80 17.48 -0.49
C GLY A 190 -44.06 17.07 -1.23
N GLU A 191 -43.94 16.17 -2.20
CA GLU A 191 -45.06 15.68 -3.02
C GLU A 191 -46.19 15.02 -2.21
N ARG A 192 -45.85 14.50 -1.02
CA ARG A 192 -46.85 13.92 -0.12
C ARG A 192 -47.61 14.99 0.68
N GLY A 193 -47.22 16.26 0.62
CA GLY A 193 -47.77 17.36 1.41
C GLY A 193 -46.85 17.80 2.56
N PRO A 194 -47.40 18.46 3.60
CA PRO A 194 -46.60 19.04 4.68
C PRO A 194 -45.85 17.98 5.50
N LEU A 195 -44.71 18.40 6.06
CA LEU A 195 -43.84 17.56 6.91
C LEU A 195 -44.43 17.32 8.29
N PHE A 196 -45.07 18.35 8.84
CA PHE A 196 -45.67 18.34 10.17
C PHE A 196 -46.97 19.12 10.18
N VAL A 197 -47.79 18.84 11.18
CA VAL A 197 -49.03 19.54 11.52
C VAL A 197 -48.79 20.22 12.87
N SER A 198 -48.94 21.53 12.92
CA SER A 198 -48.73 22.30 14.16
C SER A 198 -49.56 21.73 15.30
N PHE A 199 -48.93 21.58 16.47
CA PHE A 199 -49.53 21.05 17.70
C PHE A 199 -49.93 19.56 17.66
N ASP A 200 -49.65 18.84 16.57
CA ASP A 200 -50.00 17.43 16.43
C ASP A 200 -48.83 16.58 15.87
N PRO A 201 -47.94 16.09 16.75
CA PRO A 201 -46.87 15.18 16.35
C PRO A 201 -47.39 13.87 15.76
N ASN A 202 -48.51 13.35 16.26
CA ASN A 202 -49.03 12.04 15.85
C ASN A 202 -49.59 12.04 14.42
N SER A 203 -50.02 13.20 13.91
CA SER A 203 -50.35 13.39 12.49
C SER A 203 -49.16 13.86 11.65
N SER A 204 -48.01 14.13 12.27
CA SER A 204 -46.81 14.67 11.62
C SER A 204 -45.89 13.57 11.11
N ARG A 205 -45.57 13.61 9.82
CA ARG A 205 -44.68 12.62 9.20
C ARG A 205 -43.25 12.75 9.68
N LEU A 206 -42.81 13.98 9.96
CA LEU A 206 -41.48 14.27 10.51
C LEU A 206 -41.22 13.52 11.82
N TYR A 207 -42.26 13.27 12.62
CA TYR A 207 -42.16 12.50 13.86
C TYR A 207 -42.38 10.99 13.63
N ASN A 208 -43.31 10.61 12.75
CA ASN A 208 -43.70 9.20 12.60
C ASN A 208 -42.79 8.36 11.70
N TYR A 209 -42.24 8.92 10.63
CA TYR A 209 -41.42 8.14 9.68
C TYR A 209 -40.13 7.57 10.30
N PRO A 210 -39.43 8.27 11.21
CA PRO A 210 -38.31 7.69 11.95
C PRO A 210 -38.68 6.51 12.85
N LYS A 211 -39.96 6.37 13.25
CA LYS A 211 -40.46 5.31 14.14
C LYS A 211 -40.99 4.08 13.40
N LEU A 212 -41.05 4.11 12.07
CA LEU A 212 -41.48 2.95 11.29
C LEU A 212 -40.45 1.81 11.38
N PRO A 213 -40.83 0.55 11.13
CA PRO A 213 -39.87 -0.54 11.01
C PRO A 213 -38.79 -0.24 9.95
N MET A 214 -37.54 -0.64 10.18
CA MET A 214 -36.39 -0.34 9.31
C MET A 214 -36.59 -0.81 7.85
N ASN A 215 -37.39 -1.86 7.65
CA ASN A 215 -37.70 -2.43 6.34
C ASN A 215 -38.87 -1.72 5.61
N ASP A 216 -39.51 -0.74 6.25
CA ASP A 216 -40.58 0.04 5.63
C ASP A 216 -39.99 1.04 4.62
N LYS A 217 -40.60 1.14 3.43
CA LYS A 217 -40.16 2.07 2.37
C LYS A 217 -40.31 3.54 2.75
N LEU A 218 -41.10 3.85 3.77
CA LEU A 218 -41.32 5.19 4.30
C LEU A 218 -40.45 5.48 5.52
N HIS A 219 -39.69 4.50 6.03
CA HIS A 219 -38.75 4.72 7.12
C HIS A 219 -37.65 5.70 6.68
N MET A 220 -37.43 6.72 7.51
CA MET A 220 -36.45 7.77 7.25
C MET A 220 -35.67 8.08 8.54
N PRO A 221 -34.33 8.10 8.51
CA PRO A 221 -33.43 7.84 7.38
C PRO A 221 -33.44 6.37 6.90
N PRO A 222 -33.24 6.06 5.61
CA PRO A 222 -33.30 4.68 5.13
C PRO A 222 -32.12 3.85 5.63
N GLU A 223 -32.27 2.52 5.56
CA GLU A 223 -31.25 1.55 5.99
C GLU A 223 -29.86 1.89 5.43
N GLY A 224 -28.84 1.81 6.29
CA GLY A 224 -27.45 2.18 5.96
C GLY A 224 -27.10 3.66 6.20
N ASN A 225 -28.06 4.52 6.53
CA ASN A 225 -27.79 5.89 7.00
C ASN A 225 -27.84 6.01 8.52
N SER A 226 -27.22 7.08 9.04
CA SER A 226 -27.22 7.40 10.46
C SER A 226 -28.64 7.67 10.97
N GLN A 227 -29.15 6.77 11.81
CA GLN A 227 -30.49 6.85 12.37
C GLN A 227 -30.61 7.95 13.44
N LEU A 228 -31.85 8.37 13.72
CA LEU A 228 -32.14 9.21 14.87
C LEU A 228 -32.10 8.34 16.14
N THR A 229 -31.52 8.89 17.20
CA THR A 229 -31.67 8.35 18.56
C THR A 229 -33.08 8.63 19.09
N GLU A 230 -33.50 7.92 20.14
CA GLU A 230 -34.78 8.17 20.80
C GLU A 230 -34.93 9.63 21.23
N ASN A 231 -33.89 10.22 21.84
CA ASN A 231 -33.90 11.64 22.24
C ASN A 231 -34.01 12.59 21.04
N GLU A 232 -33.35 12.29 19.91
CA GLU A 232 -33.46 13.09 18.68
C GLU A 232 -34.88 13.03 18.08
N VAL A 233 -35.56 11.88 18.18
CA VAL A 233 -36.97 11.76 17.76
C VAL A 233 -37.89 12.56 18.69
N GLU A 234 -37.65 12.50 20.00
CA GLU A 234 -38.42 13.26 20.99
C GLU A 234 -38.22 14.77 20.87
N ILE A 235 -37.05 15.24 20.45
CA ILE A 235 -36.81 16.65 20.13
C ILE A 235 -37.76 17.14 19.03
N LEU A 236 -38.02 16.32 18.01
CA LEU A 236 -38.98 16.65 16.96
C LEU A 236 -40.40 16.73 17.51
N ARG A 237 -40.78 15.83 18.43
CA ARG A 237 -42.07 15.90 19.13
C ARG A 237 -42.22 17.23 19.87
N ILE A 238 -41.25 17.58 20.72
CA ILE A 238 -41.27 18.80 21.54
C ILE A 238 -41.47 20.06 20.68
N TRP A 239 -40.78 20.13 19.55
CA TRP A 239 -40.91 21.27 18.63
C TRP A 239 -42.28 21.34 17.95
N ILE A 240 -42.81 20.19 17.50
CA ILE A 240 -44.11 20.12 16.82
C ILE A 240 -45.26 20.43 17.80
N GLU A 241 -45.19 19.92 19.03
CA GLU A 241 -46.13 20.28 20.12
C GLU A 241 -46.08 21.76 20.45
N GLY A 242 -44.91 22.39 20.37
CA GLY A 242 -44.74 23.83 20.49
C GLY A 242 -45.33 24.65 19.33
N GLY A 243 -45.97 24.00 18.36
CA GLY A 243 -46.59 24.59 17.18
C GLY A 243 -45.69 24.61 15.94
N GLY A 244 -44.47 24.06 16.02
CA GLY A 244 -43.50 24.05 14.92
C GLY A 244 -42.98 25.45 14.57
N GLN A 245 -42.80 26.32 15.58
CA GLN A 245 -42.39 27.71 15.38
C GLN A 245 -40.87 27.81 15.22
N PHE A 246 -40.42 28.56 14.20
CA PHE A 246 -39.00 28.66 13.85
C PHE A 246 -38.24 29.72 14.66
N ASP A 247 -38.89 30.83 14.98
CA ASP A 247 -38.22 32.01 15.59
C ASP A 247 -38.59 32.22 17.07
N LYS A 248 -39.38 31.32 17.68
CA LYS A 248 -39.83 31.46 19.06
C LYS A 248 -38.75 31.03 20.06
N PHE A 249 -38.45 31.93 20.98
CA PHE A 249 -37.69 31.64 22.19
C PHE A 249 -38.66 31.27 23.32
N SER A 250 -38.50 30.06 23.86
CA SER A 250 -39.26 29.56 25.01
C SER A 250 -38.39 29.64 26.26
N LYS A 251 -38.96 30.10 27.38
CA LYS A 251 -38.25 30.05 28.66
C LYS A 251 -38.01 28.60 29.08
N THR A 252 -36.84 28.30 29.61
CA THR A 252 -36.47 26.92 29.99
C THR A 252 -37.41 26.35 31.04
N GLU A 253 -37.93 27.19 31.94
CA GLU A 253 -38.93 26.82 32.95
C GLU A 253 -40.29 26.42 32.37
N SER A 254 -40.61 26.77 31.12
CA SER A 254 -41.90 26.44 30.50
C SER A 254 -42.01 24.99 29.99
N PHE A 255 -40.90 24.26 29.97
CA PHE A 255 -40.88 22.84 29.63
C PHE A 255 -41.10 21.98 30.87
N ASN A 256 -41.66 20.78 30.71
CA ASN A 256 -41.70 19.80 31.81
C ASN A 256 -40.29 19.21 32.06
N GLU A 257 -40.09 18.53 33.19
CA GLU A 257 -38.76 18.02 33.58
C GLU A 257 -38.17 17.04 32.57
N LEU A 258 -38.99 16.21 31.93
CA LEU A 258 -38.57 15.25 30.91
C LEU A 258 -38.10 15.96 29.63
N ASP A 259 -38.86 16.94 29.15
CA ASP A 259 -38.52 17.75 27.98
C ASP A 259 -37.27 18.59 28.23
N LYS A 260 -37.08 19.11 29.46
CA LYS A 260 -35.84 19.79 29.85
C LYS A 260 -34.65 18.83 29.77
N GLU A 261 -34.77 17.62 30.29
CA GLU A 261 -33.70 16.61 30.22
C GLU A 261 -33.36 16.26 28.76
N ILE A 262 -34.37 16.04 27.93
CA ILE A 262 -34.20 15.71 26.50
C ILE A 262 -33.53 16.87 25.75
N LEU A 263 -34.01 18.12 25.92
CA LEU A 263 -33.43 19.30 25.28
C LEU A 263 -32.00 19.59 25.77
N THR A 264 -31.73 19.41 27.07
CA THR A 264 -30.39 19.62 27.64
C THR A 264 -29.41 18.51 27.26
N SER A 265 -29.88 17.28 27.00
CA SER A 265 -29.05 16.19 26.48
C SER A 265 -28.47 16.47 25.08
N PHE A 266 -29.12 17.35 24.32
CA PHE A 266 -28.70 17.72 22.97
C PHE A 266 -27.57 18.74 22.95
N PHE A 267 -27.56 19.64 23.93
CA PHE A 267 -26.39 20.47 24.13
C PHE A 267 -25.31 19.58 24.69
N PRO A 268 -24.10 19.56 24.09
CA PRO A 268 -22.98 18.99 24.81
C PRO A 268 -22.97 19.68 26.18
N ASN A 269 -22.81 18.91 27.25
CA ASN A 269 -22.32 19.49 28.49
C ASN A 269 -21.02 20.21 28.09
N GLU A 270 -21.11 21.51 27.83
CA GLU A 270 -19.97 22.36 27.58
C GLU A 270 -19.25 22.38 28.90
N ILE A 271 -18.33 21.43 29.07
CA ILE A 271 -17.23 21.59 29.99
C ILE A 271 -16.50 22.82 29.44
N LYS A 272 -16.83 23.98 30.03
CA LYS A 272 -16.21 25.27 29.76
C LYS A 272 -14.71 25.11 29.94
N VAL A 273 -14.02 24.89 28.85
CA VAL A 273 -12.57 24.93 28.82
C VAL A 273 -12.19 26.20 28.09
N ASP A 274 -11.56 27.12 28.80
CA ASP A 274 -11.08 28.36 28.21
C ASP A 274 -10.02 28.06 27.12
N PRO A 275 -9.93 28.88 26.06
CA PRO A 275 -8.93 28.69 25.02
C PRO A 275 -7.50 28.79 25.60
N PRO A 276 -6.54 27.98 25.12
CA PRO A 276 -5.15 28.09 25.55
C PRO A 276 -4.55 29.42 25.10
N ARG A 277 -3.68 30.02 25.93
CA ARG A 277 -2.97 31.25 25.55
C ARG A 277 -1.96 30.96 24.46
N LYS A 278 -1.87 31.84 23.45
CA LYS A 278 -0.93 31.71 22.32
C LYS A 278 0.51 31.44 22.76
N GLN A 279 0.99 32.17 23.77
CA GLN A 279 2.36 32.02 24.30
C GLN A 279 2.63 30.63 24.90
N ASP A 280 1.63 29.99 25.51
CA ASP A 280 1.79 28.65 26.08
C ASP A 280 1.91 27.60 24.96
N LEU A 281 1.18 27.80 23.85
CA LEU A 281 1.27 26.94 22.66
C LEU A 281 2.63 27.08 21.97
N GLU A 282 3.09 28.31 21.74
CA GLU A 282 4.39 28.59 21.13
C GLU A 282 5.52 27.95 21.94
N LYS A 283 5.47 28.08 23.28
CA LYS A 283 6.43 27.46 24.19
C LYS A 283 6.45 25.93 24.11
N LEU A 284 5.30 25.28 23.94
CA LEU A 284 5.24 23.83 23.75
C LEU A 284 5.89 23.42 22.41
N ILE A 285 5.62 24.17 21.33
CA ILE A 285 6.21 23.91 20.01
C ILE A 285 7.73 24.06 20.05
N GLU A 286 8.24 25.12 20.68
CA GLU A 286 9.69 25.34 20.88
C GLU A 286 10.35 24.20 21.68
N LEU A 287 9.61 23.60 22.60
CA LEU A 287 10.05 22.45 23.40
C LEU A 287 9.81 21.10 22.69
N GLY A 288 9.55 21.09 21.39
CA GLY A 288 9.48 19.87 20.58
C GLY A 288 8.16 19.11 20.68
N PHE A 289 7.07 19.77 21.11
CA PHE A 289 5.72 19.20 21.02
C PHE A 289 5.06 19.53 19.68
N ARG A 290 4.48 18.52 19.03
CA ARG A 290 3.47 18.69 17.99
C ARG A 290 2.11 18.83 18.64
N LEU A 291 1.38 19.89 18.27
CA LEU A 291 0.06 20.21 18.81
C LEU A 291 -1.01 20.07 17.73
N GLU A 292 -2.18 19.54 18.09
CA GLU A 292 -3.34 19.41 17.21
C GLU A 292 -4.62 19.87 17.95
N ARG A 293 -5.57 20.44 17.22
CA ARG A 293 -6.89 20.78 17.77
C ARG A 293 -7.73 19.51 17.85
N ASN A 294 -8.40 19.29 18.98
CA ASN A 294 -9.28 18.12 19.12
C ASN A 294 -10.57 18.22 18.30
N SER A 295 -11.28 19.36 18.34
CA SER A 295 -12.49 19.58 17.53
C SER A 295 -12.72 21.07 17.29
N ILE A 296 -13.38 21.41 16.18
CA ILE A 296 -13.77 22.78 15.83
C ILE A 296 -14.76 23.39 16.83
N SER A 297 -15.52 22.55 17.52
CA SER A 297 -16.53 22.97 18.50
C SER A 297 -16.01 23.07 19.94
N ASN A 298 -14.72 22.82 20.20
CA ASN A 298 -14.16 22.90 21.54
C ASN A 298 -12.77 23.54 21.59
N ASN A 299 -12.29 23.76 22.82
CA ASN A 299 -10.98 24.36 23.12
C ASN A 299 -9.95 23.33 23.61
N TYR A 300 -10.21 22.03 23.38
CA TYR A 300 -9.27 20.98 23.73
C TYR A 300 -8.15 20.85 22.70
N ILE A 301 -6.97 20.47 23.20
CA ILE A 301 -5.76 20.26 22.41
C ILE A 301 -5.19 18.85 22.65
N GLU A 302 -4.56 18.32 21.62
CA GLU A 302 -3.78 17.10 21.65
C GLU A 302 -2.29 17.44 21.50
N ALA A 303 -1.43 16.77 22.26
CA ALA A 303 0.01 16.99 22.20
C ALA A 303 0.78 15.68 22.05
N LYS A 304 1.80 15.68 21.18
CA LYS A 304 2.77 14.60 21.04
C LYS A 304 4.18 15.16 21.20
N PHE A 305 4.97 14.59 22.10
CA PHE A 305 6.38 14.89 22.20
C PHE A 305 7.15 14.17 21.09
N LEU A 306 8.04 14.89 20.39
CA LEU A 306 8.83 14.36 19.29
C LEU A 306 10.28 14.01 19.69
N GLY A 307 10.70 14.36 20.91
CA GLY A 307 12.03 14.07 21.43
C GLY A 307 12.07 12.84 22.34
N ASP A 308 13.28 12.53 22.83
CA ASP A 308 13.57 11.41 23.73
C ASP A 308 13.83 11.85 25.19
N LYS A 309 14.21 13.12 25.42
CA LYS A 309 14.59 13.66 26.74
C LYS A 309 13.63 14.74 27.25
N LEU A 310 12.75 14.33 28.16
CA LEU A 310 11.93 15.21 28.98
C LEU A 310 12.71 15.78 30.17
N SER A 311 12.30 16.97 30.58
CA SER A 311 12.86 17.72 31.70
C SER A 311 11.77 18.47 32.46
N SER A 312 12.11 19.11 33.57
CA SER A 312 11.17 19.92 34.34
C SER A 312 10.54 21.06 33.52
N LYS A 313 11.25 21.60 32.51
CA LYS A 313 10.74 22.65 31.63
C LYS A 313 9.55 22.17 30.79
N HIS A 314 9.63 20.96 30.24
CA HIS A 314 8.56 20.34 29.47
C HIS A 314 7.31 20.15 30.32
N MET A 315 7.47 19.59 31.53
CA MET A 315 6.33 19.39 32.45
C MET A 315 5.71 20.71 32.91
N SER A 316 6.51 21.76 33.09
CA SER A 316 5.99 23.09 33.41
C SER A 316 5.20 23.68 32.26
N ALA A 317 5.61 23.45 31.01
CA ALA A 317 4.87 23.93 29.83
C ALA A 317 3.54 23.17 29.66
N LEU A 318 3.54 21.84 29.83
CA LEU A 318 2.31 21.03 29.81
C LEU A 318 1.33 21.47 30.91
N ARG A 319 1.84 21.83 32.09
CA ARG A 319 1.00 22.31 33.20
C ARG A 319 0.26 23.61 32.88
N SER A 320 0.82 24.49 32.05
CA SER A 320 0.14 25.72 31.62
C SER A 320 -1.13 25.47 30.81
N VAL A 321 -1.23 24.30 30.16
CA VAL A 321 -2.37 23.90 29.34
C VAL A 321 -3.15 22.71 29.92
N LYS A 322 -3.00 22.45 31.23
CA LYS A 322 -3.56 21.26 31.90
C LYS A 322 -5.07 21.10 31.76
N SER A 323 -5.80 22.21 31.61
CA SER A 323 -7.26 22.23 31.46
C SER A 323 -7.69 21.94 30.02
N GLN A 324 -6.84 22.27 29.04
CA GLN A 324 -7.10 22.12 27.60
C GLN A 324 -6.58 20.78 27.06
N LEU A 325 -5.63 20.12 27.72
CA LEU A 325 -5.01 18.92 27.20
C LEU A 325 -5.91 17.69 27.35
N ILE A 326 -6.43 17.16 26.23
CA ILE A 326 -7.31 15.97 26.20
C ILE A 326 -6.56 14.69 25.83
N LYS A 327 -5.49 14.81 25.05
CA LYS A 327 -4.66 13.68 24.60
C LYS A 327 -3.19 14.04 24.66
N LEU A 328 -2.40 13.13 25.21
CA LEU A 328 -0.97 13.30 25.38
C LEU A 328 -0.22 12.02 24.99
N ASP A 329 0.78 12.17 24.13
CA ASP A 329 1.70 11.11 23.73
C ASP A 329 3.14 11.49 24.10
N LEU A 330 3.73 10.71 25.01
CA LEU A 330 5.10 10.85 25.50
C LEU A 330 5.90 9.55 25.27
N SER A 331 5.44 8.70 24.35
CA SER A 331 6.09 7.42 24.06
C SER A 331 7.53 7.60 23.55
N HIS A 332 8.40 6.61 23.76
CA HIS A 332 9.81 6.62 23.35
C HIS A 332 10.64 7.74 23.98
N SER A 333 10.36 8.08 25.23
CA SER A 333 11.10 9.10 25.98
C SER A 333 11.47 8.61 27.38
N ASN A 334 12.34 9.34 28.06
CA ASN A 334 12.71 9.10 29.47
C ASN A 334 11.57 9.45 30.48
N PHE A 335 10.31 9.33 30.05
CA PHE A 335 9.16 9.54 30.92
C PHE A 335 9.13 8.45 32.00
N ASN A 336 9.00 8.84 33.26
CA ASN A 336 9.10 7.94 34.41
C ASN A 336 8.07 8.30 35.50
N ASP A 337 8.03 7.49 36.56
CA ASP A 337 7.04 7.62 37.64
C ASP A 337 7.02 9.03 38.26
N ARG A 338 8.19 9.68 38.37
CA ARG A 338 8.30 11.06 38.88
C ARG A 338 7.61 12.05 37.96
N PHE A 339 7.72 11.90 36.65
CA PHE A 339 7.01 12.76 35.70
C PHE A 339 5.51 12.46 35.67
N LEU A 340 5.12 11.19 35.75
CA LEU A 340 3.72 10.79 35.79
C LEU A 340 2.97 11.36 37.01
N SER A 341 3.60 11.40 38.18
CA SER A 341 3.02 12.03 39.38
C SER A 341 2.55 13.48 39.16
N LYS A 342 3.17 14.21 38.21
CA LYS A 342 2.80 15.59 37.88
C LYS A 342 1.59 15.71 36.94
N LEU A 343 1.24 14.63 36.24
CA LEU A 343 0.07 14.58 35.35
C LEU A 343 -1.25 14.30 36.08
N SER A 344 -1.20 13.85 37.33
CA SER A 344 -2.39 13.61 38.17
C SER A 344 -3.37 14.79 38.25
N SER A 345 -2.86 16.03 38.08
CA SER A 345 -3.66 17.28 38.11
C SER A 345 -4.37 17.64 36.79
N PHE A 346 -4.30 16.79 35.76
CA PHE A 346 -4.82 17.06 34.42
C PHE A 346 -6.26 16.52 34.31
N GLU A 347 -7.21 17.33 34.76
CA GLU A 347 -8.63 16.96 34.92
C GLU A 347 -9.32 16.51 33.61
N ASN A 348 -8.83 16.98 32.45
CA ASN A 348 -9.43 16.69 31.15
C ASN A 348 -8.64 15.70 30.28
N LEU A 349 -7.53 15.16 30.78
CA LEU A 349 -6.70 14.22 30.03
C LEU A 349 -7.38 12.84 29.93
N LYS A 350 -7.91 12.50 28.76
CA LYS A 350 -8.66 11.26 28.51
C LYS A 350 -7.81 10.17 27.85
N TYR A 351 -6.83 10.56 27.05
CA TYR A 351 -6.01 9.64 26.26
C TYR A 351 -4.52 9.86 26.58
N LEU A 352 -3.89 8.86 27.18
CA LEU A 352 -2.47 8.91 27.54
C LEU A 352 -1.71 7.77 26.85
N LYS A 353 -0.67 8.13 26.10
CA LYS A 353 0.26 7.17 25.49
C LYS A 353 1.66 7.36 26.07
N ILE A 354 2.16 6.30 26.69
CA ILE A 354 3.47 6.23 27.36
C ILE A 354 4.10 4.87 27.06
N ASN A 355 4.10 4.49 25.78
CA ASN A 355 4.73 3.25 25.33
C ASN A 355 6.25 3.42 25.33
N ASP A 356 7.00 2.38 25.67
CA ASP A 356 8.47 2.41 25.61
C ASP A 356 9.03 3.58 26.43
N THR A 357 8.76 3.54 27.74
CA THR A 357 9.17 4.56 28.72
C THR A 357 9.76 3.90 29.97
N GLU A 358 10.18 4.70 30.94
CA GLU A 358 10.75 4.25 32.22
C GLU A 358 9.67 4.14 33.32
N ILE A 359 8.43 3.84 32.94
CA ILE A 359 7.30 3.69 33.89
C ILE A 359 7.35 2.30 34.52
N THR A 360 7.15 2.26 35.83
CA THR A 360 7.12 1.01 36.61
C THR A 360 5.77 0.84 37.32
N ASP A 361 5.59 -0.29 38.01
CA ASP A 361 4.43 -0.57 38.85
C ASP A 361 4.06 0.57 39.82
N LYS A 362 5.06 1.30 40.35
CA LYS A 362 4.83 2.42 41.27
C LYS A 362 4.11 3.58 40.59
N GLY A 363 4.44 3.84 39.32
CA GLY A 363 3.88 4.91 38.52
C GLY A 363 2.37 4.78 38.30
N LEU A 364 1.84 3.55 38.22
CA LEU A 364 0.43 3.32 37.90
C LEU A 364 -0.54 3.91 38.92
N SER A 365 -0.12 4.04 40.19
CA SER A 365 -0.90 4.70 41.23
C SER A 365 -1.16 6.20 40.98
N TYR A 366 -0.39 6.82 40.08
CA TYR A 366 -0.51 8.23 39.71
C TYR A 366 -1.35 8.48 38.45
N ILE A 367 -1.90 7.44 37.83
CA ILE A 367 -2.79 7.60 36.67
C ILE A 367 -4.06 8.35 37.12
N GLY A 368 -4.31 9.49 36.49
CA GLY A 368 -5.48 10.31 36.80
C GLY A 368 -6.79 9.60 36.49
N SER A 369 -7.81 9.83 37.32
CA SER A 369 -9.15 9.23 37.16
C SER A 369 -9.90 9.69 35.90
N SER A 370 -9.44 10.77 35.26
CA SER A 370 -9.94 11.29 33.99
C SER A 370 -9.53 10.45 32.77
N VAL A 371 -8.48 9.63 32.89
CA VAL A 371 -7.94 8.82 31.78
C VAL A 371 -8.89 7.67 31.48
N LYS A 372 -9.31 7.58 30.21
CA LYS A 372 -10.19 6.52 29.69
C LYS A 372 -9.46 5.53 28.80
N SER A 373 -8.40 5.98 28.12
CA SER A 373 -7.59 5.14 27.25
C SER A 373 -6.11 5.32 27.58
N LEU A 374 -5.45 4.21 27.88
CA LEU A 374 -4.08 4.18 28.35
C LEU A 374 -3.24 3.20 27.53
N ASN A 375 -2.08 3.65 27.06
CA ASN A 375 -1.12 2.86 26.30
C ASN A 375 0.17 2.70 27.13
N LEU A 376 0.47 1.46 27.52
CA LEU A 376 1.59 1.08 28.40
C LEU A 376 2.51 0.03 27.74
N ASN A 377 2.45 -0.13 26.43
CA ASN A 377 3.22 -1.17 25.73
C ASN A 377 4.73 -1.02 25.99
N ASN A 378 5.45 -2.14 26.09
CA ASN A 378 6.90 -2.18 26.31
C ASN A 378 7.36 -1.45 27.59
N ASN A 379 6.60 -1.53 28.69
CA ASN A 379 7.04 -1.07 30.01
C ASN A 379 7.13 -2.25 30.99
N ASP A 380 8.02 -2.16 31.98
CA ASP A 380 8.21 -3.18 33.02
C ASP A 380 7.12 -3.07 34.11
N ILE A 381 5.96 -3.64 33.79
CA ILE A 381 4.73 -3.58 34.59
C ILE A 381 4.21 -5.00 34.82
N GLY A 382 3.93 -5.32 36.07
CA GLY A 382 3.46 -6.63 36.53
C GLY A 382 1.93 -6.75 36.71
N LEU A 383 1.48 -7.97 36.95
CA LEU A 383 0.06 -8.32 37.10
C LEU A 383 -0.65 -7.54 38.22
N ASN A 384 -0.04 -7.51 39.42
CA ASN A 384 -0.69 -6.96 40.61
C ASN A 384 -1.00 -5.47 40.47
N SER A 385 -0.10 -4.70 39.88
CA SER A 385 -0.26 -3.25 39.69
C SER A 385 -1.34 -2.94 38.65
N VAL A 386 -1.41 -3.73 37.56
CA VAL A 386 -2.48 -3.62 36.55
C VAL A 386 -3.83 -3.93 37.16
N LYS A 387 -3.93 -4.97 38.00
CA LYS A 387 -5.18 -5.30 38.70
C LYS A 387 -5.65 -4.14 39.58
N ILE A 388 -4.76 -3.58 40.41
CA ILE A 388 -5.05 -2.42 41.27
C ILE A 388 -5.44 -1.20 40.43
N LEU A 389 -4.74 -0.94 39.31
CA LEU A 389 -5.07 0.16 38.40
C LEU A 389 -6.50 0.02 37.86
N LEU A 390 -6.87 -1.17 37.39
CA LEU A 390 -8.19 -1.41 36.81
C LEU A 390 -9.31 -1.34 37.87
N GLU A 391 -9.05 -1.74 39.11
CA GLU A 391 -10.02 -1.62 40.22
C GLU A 391 -10.27 -0.17 40.64
N ASN A 392 -9.27 0.71 40.50
CA ASN A 392 -9.32 2.09 41.01
C ASN A 392 -9.47 3.16 39.91
N SER A 393 -9.78 2.77 38.67
CA SER A 393 -9.87 3.70 37.54
C SER A 393 -11.10 3.49 36.68
N ASN A 394 -11.44 4.50 35.87
CA ASN A 394 -12.53 4.45 34.89
C ASN A 394 -12.01 4.14 33.48
N LEU A 395 -10.94 3.34 33.38
CA LEU A 395 -10.32 2.97 32.10
C LEU A 395 -11.28 2.13 31.27
N LYS A 396 -11.47 2.52 30.01
CA LYS A 396 -12.25 1.78 29.01
C LYS A 396 -11.37 0.91 28.12
N THR A 397 -10.15 1.34 27.87
CA THR A 397 -9.22 0.64 26.97
C THR A 397 -7.80 0.76 27.48
N VAL A 398 -7.12 -0.38 27.61
CA VAL A 398 -5.71 -0.43 28.04
C VAL A 398 -4.92 -1.29 27.06
N TYR A 399 -3.78 -0.78 26.61
CA TYR A 399 -2.84 -1.52 25.76
C TYR A 399 -1.61 -1.90 26.59
N LEU A 400 -1.33 -3.20 26.62
CA LEU A 400 -0.37 -3.88 27.49
C LEU A 400 0.47 -4.87 26.68
N TRP A 401 0.83 -4.54 25.44
CA TRP A 401 1.70 -5.40 24.64
C TRP A 401 3.11 -5.42 25.23
N ASN A 402 3.69 -6.62 25.35
CA ASN A 402 5.05 -6.85 25.86
C ASN A 402 5.30 -6.25 27.26
N VAL A 403 4.37 -6.50 28.18
CA VAL A 403 4.51 -6.24 29.63
C VAL A 403 4.82 -7.53 30.39
N ASN A 404 5.22 -7.43 31.65
CA ASN A 404 5.62 -8.57 32.49
C ASN A 404 4.40 -9.32 33.09
N ILE A 405 3.54 -9.84 32.22
CA ILE A 405 2.34 -10.61 32.56
C ILE A 405 2.28 -11.84 31.65
N ASP A 406 2.26 -13.04 32.24
CA ASP A 406 2.19 -14.31 31.51
C ASP A 406 0.83 -14.52 30.84
N SER A 407 0.79 -15.38 29.81
CA SER A 407 -0.40 -15.59 28.98
C SER A 407 -1.63 -16.09 29.75
N GLU A 408 -1.46 -16.87 30.81
CA GLU A 408 -2.59 -17.36 31.62
C GLU A 408 -3.21 -16.20 32.41
N SER A 409 -2.37 -15.40 33.06
CA SER A 409 -2.77 -14.18 33.76
C SER A 409 -3.43 -13.15 32.83
N GLN A 410 -2.98 -13.04 31.58
CA GLN A 410 -3.59 -12.15 30.58
C GLN A 410 -5.04 -12.55 30.27
N GLU A 411 -5.32 -13.84 30.08
CA GLU A 411 -6.67 -14.35 29.83
C GLU A 411 -7.59 -14.15 31.04
N ILE A 412 -7.08 -14.37 32.26
CA ILE A 412 -7.83 -14.09 33.49
C ILE A 412 -8.19 -12.60 33.57
N LEU A 413 -7.24 -11.70 33.29
CA LEU A 413 -7.49 -10.25 33.31
C LEU A 413 -8.54 -9.82 32.29
N LYS A 414 -8.50 -10.36 31.07
CA LYS A 414 -9.50 -10.06 30.02
C LYS A 414 -10.90 -10.48 30.44
N ASN A 415 -11.03 -11.64 31.08
CA ASN A 415 -12.34 -12.21 31.44
C ASN A 415 -12.91 -11.62 32.74
N SER A 416 -12.07 -11.05 33.61
CA SER A 416 -12.47 -10.52 34.92
C SER A 416 -12.69 -9.00 34.94
N ASN A 417 -12.49 -8.29 33.83
CA ASN A 417 -12.58 -6.84 33.78
C ASN A 417 -13.50 -6.35 32.65
N THR A 418 -14.08 -5.16 32.84
CA THR A 418 -14.96 -4.52 31.83
C THR A 418 -14.18 -3.65 30.84
N ALA A 419 -12.94 -3.26 31.19
CA ALA A 419 -12.06 -2.54 30.29
C ALA A 419 -11.56 -3.45 29.15
N LEU A 420 -11.49 -2.92 27.93
CA LEU A 420 -10.90 -3.63 26.79
C LEU A 420 -9.37 -3.68 26.95
N LEU A 421 -8.85 -4.86 27.30
CA LEU A 421 -7.41 -5.09 27.46
C LEU A 421 -6.78 -5.68 26.19
N ASN A 422 -5.79 -5.00 25.64
CA ASN A 422 -5.07 -5.40 24.44
C ASN A 422 -3.63 -5.80 24.77
N PHE A 423 -3.34 -7.10 24.79
CA PHE A 423 -1.99 -7.64 25.05
C PHE A 423 -1.19 -7.89 23.75
N GLY A 424 -1.71 -7.47 22.60
CA GLY A 424 -1.12 -7.76 21.29
C GLY A 424 -1.22 -9.24 20.91
N VAL A 425 -0.47 -9.63 19.87
CA VAL A 425 -0.40 -11.01 19.38
C VAL A 425 1.04 -11.48 19.55
N THR A 426 1.26 -12.55 20.30
CA THR A 426 2.59 -13.13 20.55
C THR A 426 3.05 -14.09 19.44
N ASP A 427 2.10 -14.67 18.68
CA ASP A 427 2.34 -15.77 17.74
C ASP A 427 2.16 -15.39 16.25
N PHE A 428 2.59 -14.20 15.84
CA PHE A 428 2.44 -13.78 14.43
C PHE A 428 3.14 -14.71 13.41
N GLY A 429 4.13 -15.50 13.84
CA GLY A 429 4.94 -16.38 12.97
C GLY A 429 4.79 -17.88 13.20
N LYS A 430 3.93 -18.32 14.13
CA LYS A 430 3.81 -19.75 14.44
C LYS A 430 3.22 -20.50 13.24
N GLY A 431 4.00 -21.38 12.63
CA GLY A 431 3.60 -22.13 11.43
C GLY A 431 3.83 -21.38 10.11
N VAL A 432 4.49 -20.21 10.13
CA VAL A 432 4.89 -19.49 8.91
C VAL A 432 6.33 -19.90 8.53
N PRO A 433 6.59 -20.39 7.30
CA PRO A 433 7.94 -20.71 6.84
C PRO A 433 8.76 -19.46 6.60
N LEU A 434 10.02 -19.49 7.04
CA LEU A 434 10.99 -18.44 6.75
C LEU A 434 11.30 -18.37 5.25
N SER A 435 11.65 -17.18 4.78
CA SER A 435 12.15 -16.97 3.42
C SER A 435 13.50 -17.65 3.25
N SER A 436 13.74 -18.30 2.11
CA SER A 436 15.06 -18.84 1.77
C SER A 436 16.11 -17.72 1.73
N PRO A 437 17.30 -17.90 2.32
CA PRO A 437 18.38 -16.93 2.22
C PRO A 437 18.74 -16.65 0.76
N LYS A 438 18.71 -15.38 0.37
CA LYS A 438 19.15 -14.91 -0.95
C LYS A 438 20.31 -13.94 -0.79
N PRO A 439 21.43 -14.11 -1.52
CA PRO A 439 22.46 -13.10 -1.59
C PRO A 439 21.93 -11.79 -2.17
N ILE A 440 22.55 -10.68 -1.78
CA ILE A 440 22.24 -9.34 -2.27
C ILE A 440 22.68 -9.18 -3.73
N SER A 441 23.83 -9.77 -4.08
CA SER A 441 24.32 -9.77 -5.46
C SER A 441 23.70 -10.93 -6.23
N GLU A 442 23.20 -10.62 -7.43
CA GLU A 442 22.77 -11.64 -8.41
C GLU A 442 23.95 -12.15 -9.27
N GLN A 443 25.13 -11.56 -9.11
CA GLN A 443 26.33 -12.00 -9.84
C GLN A 443 26.76 -13.40 -9.37
N THR A 444 26.75 -14.37 -10.29
CA THR A 444 27.21 -15.75 -10.03
C THR A 444 28.60 -16.03 -10.62
N MET A 445 29.09 -15.19 -11.53
CA MET A 445 30.40 -15.33 -12.18
C MET A 445 31.41 -14.29 -11.72
N PHE A 446 32.67 -14.67 -11.56
CA PHE A 446 33.74 -13.75 -11.12
C PHE A 446 35.12 -14.16 -11.62
N SER A 447 36.06 -13.22 -11.79
CA SER A 447 37.42 -13.51 -12.27
C SER A 447 38.45 -13.63 -11.15
N ASP A 448 38.43 -12.73 -10.17
CA ASP A 448 39.37 -12.74 -9.04
C ASP A 448 38.71 -13.27 -7.77
N SER A 449 37.74 -12.52 -7.24
CA SER A 449 36.97 -12.89 -6.06
C SER A 449 35.58 -12.26 -6.09
N LEU A 450 34.65 -12.83 -5.31
CA LEU A 450 33.29 -12.31 -5.18
C LEU A 450 32.88 -12.22 -3.70
N LYS A 451 32.31 -11.09 -3.30
CA LYS A 451 31.77 -10.87 -1.96
C LYS A 451 30.34 -11.40 -1.86
N ILE A 452 30.09 -12.28 -0.90
CA ILE A 452 28.77 -12.84 -0.60
C ILE A 452 28.19 -12.15 0.63
N GLU A 453 26.99 -11.62 0.47
CA GLU A 453 26.23 -10.93 1.49
C GLU A 453 24.76 -11.31 1.35
N PHE A 454 24.06 -11.63 2.44
CA PHE A 454 22.65 -11.98 2.41
C PHE A 454 21.77 -10.78 2.79
N TYR A 455 20.55 -10.71 2.24
CA TYR A 455 19.54 -9.79 2.75
C TYR A 455 19.25 -10.07 4.22
N LYS A 456 19.11 -9.02 5.03
CA LYS A 456 18.71 -9.14 6.44
C LYS A 456 17.21 -9.46 6.52
N PRO A 457 16.80 -10.71 6.80
CA PRO A 457 15.39 -11.08 6.72
C PRO A 457 14.61 -10.50 7.91
N LEU A 458 13.31 -10.25 7.72
CA LEU A 458 12.41 -9.83 8.78
C LEU A 458 12.46 -10.82 9.95
N GLY A 459 12.60 -10.30 11.17
CA GLY A 459 12.68 -11.11 12.38
C GLY A 459 14.08 -11.66 12.70
N ASN A 460 15.14 -11.29 11.98
CA ASN A 460 16.53 -11.69 12.26
C ASN A 460 16.71 -13.21 12.50
N PRO A 461 16.36 -14.08 11.54
CA PRO A 461 16.65 -15.51 11.66
C PRO A 461 18.16 -15.79 11.58
N GLU A 462 18.59 -16.92 12.16
CA GLU A 462 19.94 -17.44 11.97
C GLU A 462 20.06 -18.04 10.57
N ILE A 463 21.09 -17.65 9.81
CA ILE A 463 21.37 -18.22 8.48
C ILE A 463 22.58 -19.15 8.61
N ARG A 464 22.39 -20.42 8.24
CA ARG A 464 23.47 -21.41 8.13
C ARG A 464 23.75 -21.71 6.67
N TYR A 465 25.01 -21.95 6.32
CA TYR A 465 25.41 -22.22 4.95
C TYR A 465 26.56 -23.22 4.83
N THR A 466 26.67 -23.81 3.65
CA THR A 466 27.75 -24.71 3.22
C THR A 466 28.32 -24.21 1.88
N LEU A 467 29.59 -24.47 1.64
CA LEU A 467 30.30 -24.05 0.41
C LEU A 467 30.69 -25.23 -0.48
N ASN A 468 30.35 -26.45 -0.09
CA ASN A 468 30.70 -27.69 -0.77
C ASN A 468 29.48 -28.39 -1.39
N GLY A 469 28.30 -27.77 -1.33
CA GLY A 469 27.05 -28.34 -1.84
C GLY A 469 26.30 -29.25 -0.86
N ASP A 470 26.77 -29.47 0.37
CA ASP A 470 26.03 -30.25 1.39
C ASP A 470 24.82 -29.47 1.92
N GLU A 471 23.81 -30.16 2.44
CA GLU A 471 22.64 -29.47 3.03
C GLU A 471 23.02 -28.79 4.36
N PRO A 472 22.63 -27.51 4.57
CA PRO A 472 22.94 -26.83 5.83
C PRO A 472 22.13 -27.37 7.01
N ASP A 473 22.85 -27.69 8.09
CA ASP A 473 22.33 -28.18 9.36
C ASP A 473 22.80 -27.32 10.55
N SER A 474 22.61 -27.81 11.77
CA SER A 474 23.02 -27.11 13.00
C SER A 474 24.54 -27.00 13.18
N LEU A 475 25.33 -27.82 12.49
CA LEU A 475 26.80 -27.83 12.53
C LEU A 475 27.43 -27.01 11.41
N SER A 476 26.62 -26.59 10.43
CA SER A 476 27.04 -25.78 9.30
C SER A 476 27.45 -24.36 9.72
N LEU A 477 28.19 -23.67 8.83
CA LEU A 477 28.74 -22.34 9.10
C LEU A 477 27.62 -21.34 9.37
N LEU A 478 27.74 -20.58 10.47
CA LEU A 478 26.82 -19.48 10.79
C LEU A 478 27.23 -18.22 10.01
N TYR A 479 26.26 -17.57 9.37
CA TYR A 479 26.47 -16.29 8.70
C TYR A 479 26.41 -15.13 9.70
N GLU A 480 27.58 -14.61 10.08
CA GLU A 480 27.69 -13.45 10.99
C GLU A 480 27.97 -12.15 10.23
N LYS A 481 28.71 -12.23 9.13
CA LYS A 481 29.15 -11.09 8.32
C LYS A 481 29.43 -11.52 6.88
N PRO A 482 29.47 -10.58 5.93
CA PRO A 482 29.83 -10.89 4.55
C PRO A 482 31.19 -11.57 4.44
N PHE A 483 31.31 -12.51 3.50
CA PHE A 483 32.55 -13.26 3.24
C PHE A 483 32.90 -13.21 1.74
N THR A 484 34.09 -13.71 1.38
CA THR A 484 34.60 -13.64 0.01
C THR A 484 34.97 -15.02 -0.50
N ILE A 485 34.57 -15.33 -1.72
CA ILE A 485 34.92 -16.57 -2.43
C ILE A 485 35.96 -16.28 -3.52
N LYS A 486 36.85 -17.24 -3.77
CA LYS A 486 37.98 -17.12 -4.72
C LYS A 486 38.06 -18.26 -5.75
N GLN A 487 37.16 -19.22 -5.65
CA GLN A 487 37.07 -20.41 -6.49
C GLN A 487 35.60 -20.77 -6.72
N SER A 488 35.31 -21.49 -7.80
CA SER A 488 33.97 -21.99 -8.09
C SER A 488 33.47 -22.89 -6.96
N LEU A 489 32.20 -22.76 -6.60
CA LEU A 489 31.57 -23.56 -5.55
C LEU A 489 30.04 -23.51 -5.60
N THR A 490 29.39 -24.48 -4.97
CA THR A 490 27.94 -24.48 -4.75
C THR A 490 27.66 -23.99 -3.32
N LEU A 491 27.02 -22.83 -3.21
CA LEU A 491 26.55 -22.27 -1.94
C LEU A 491 25.15 -22.81 -1.66
N LYS A 492 24.97 -23.52 -0.54
CA LYS A 492 23.64 -23.81 0.01
C LYS A 492 23.43 -23.04 1.30
N ALA A 493 22.25 -22.45 1.50
CA ALA A 493 21.93 -21.68 2.71
C ALA A 493 20.49 -21.93 3.19
N LYS A 494 20.29 -21.98 4.51
CA LYS A 494 19.01 -22.22 5.17
C LYS A 494 18.84 -21.32 6.39
N ALA A 495 17.63 -20.80 6.61
CA ALA A 495 17.29 -19.93 7.73
C ALA A 495 16.54 -20.69 8.83
N PHE A 496 16.91 -20.40 10.08
CA PHE A 496 16.38 -21.02 11.29
C PHE A 496 15.94 -19.95 12.29
N LYS A 497 14.81 -20.19 12.96
CA LYS A 497 14.37 -19.35 14.08
C LYS A 497 13.42 -20.14 14.99
N GLN A 498 13.66 -20.09 16.30
CA GLN A 498 12.80 -20.76 17.27
C GLN A 498 11.35 -20.25 17.16
N GLY A 499 10.39 -21.18 17.11
CA GLY A 499 8.95 -20.87 16.97
C GLY A 499 8.47 -20.62 15.53
N TRP A 500 9.37 -20.69 14.54
CA TRP A 500 9.07 -20.55 13.11
C TRP A 500 9.33 -21.88 12.39
N LEU A 501 8.73 -22.06 11.21
CA LEU A 501 9.14 -23.13 10.31
C LEU A 501 10.41 -22.70 9.56
N ASP A 502 11.39 -23.61 9.47
CA ASP A 502 12.61 -23.37 8.70
C ASP A 502 12.33 -22.95 7.26
N SER A 503 13.28 -22.23 6.65
CA SER A 503 13.18 -21.95 5.22
C SER A 503 13.44 -23.19 4.36
N LYS A 504 13.01 -23.14 3.09
CA LYS A 504 13.59 -24.00 2.06
C LYS A 504 15.08 -23.66 1.88
N ILE A 505 15.87 -24.62 1.39
CA ILE A 505 17.29 -24.41 1.07
C ILE A 505 17.40 -23.52 -0.18
N GLY A 506 18.12 -22.41 -0.07
CA GLY A 506 18.58 -21.65 -1.22
C GLY A 506 19.87 -22.28 -1.77
N ILE A 507 19.97 -22.44 -3.09
CA ILE A 507 21.11 -23.06 -3.77
C ILE A 507 21.58 -22.13 -4.88
N ILE A 508 22.88 -21.81 -4.91
CA ILE A 508 23.48 -20.95 -5.94
C ILE A 508 24.86 -21.51 -6.31
N ASP A 509 25.09 -21.70 -7.60
CA ASP A 509 26.39 -22.07 -8.15
C ASP A 509 27.18 -20.83 -8.54
N TYR A 510 28.35 -20.67 -7.93
CA TYR A 510 29.30 -19.62 -8.27
C TYR A 510 30.41 -20.18 -9.14
N VAL A 511 30.74 -19.46 -10.21
CA VAL A 511 31.68 -19.90 -11.23
C VAL A 511 32.81 -18.89 -11.37
N LYS A 512 34.05 -19.34 -11.16
CA LYS A 512 35.24 -18.56 -11.46
C LYS A 512 35.55 -18.65 -12.95
N VAL A 513 35.75 -17.50 -13.59
CA VAL A 513 36.09 -17.38 -15.00
C VAL A 513 37.60 -17.24 -15.15
N GLU A 514 38.24 -18.16 -15.89
CA GLU A 514 39.67 -18.10 -16.21
C GLU A 514 39.96 -17.17 -17.40
N GLY A 515 39.01 -17.06 -18.34
CA GLY A 515 39.14 -16.21 -19.52
C GLY A 515 37.88 -16.15 -20.38
N VAL A 516 37.78 -15.09 -21.18
CA VAL A 516 36.75 -14.95 -22.22
C VAL A 516 37.30 -15.42 -23.57
N ILE A 517 36.44 -16.02 -24.39
CA ILE A 517 36.81 -16.47 -25.74
C ILE A 517 36.73 -15.26 -26.68
N LYS A 518 37.82 -14.99 -27.43
CA LYS A 518 37.89 -13.87 -28.38
C LYS A 518 38.01 -14.33 -29.82
N ASP A 519 38.96 -15.23 -30.06
CA ASP A 519 39.21 -15.79 -31.39
C ASP A 519 38.45 -17.11 -31.56
N TYR A 520 37.29 -17.02 -32.21
CA TYR A 520 36.42 -18.16 -32.45
C TYR A 520 35.81 -18.17 -33.85
N VAL A 521 35.44 -19.37 -34.31
CA VAL A 521 34.67 -19.60 -35.53
C VAL A 521 33.46 -20.45 -35.17
N LEU A 522 32.29 -19.80 -35.13
CA LEU A 522 31.02 -20.47 -34.93
C LEU A 522 30.57 -21.11 -36.26
N LYS A 523 30.61 -22.45 -36.34
CA LYS A 523 30.27 -23.21 -37.57
C LYS A 523 28.77 -23.32 -37.78
N THR A 524 28.01 -23.39 -36.70
CA THR A 524 26.54 -23.49 -36.69
C THR A 524 25.95 -22.17 -36.22
N MET A 525 25.00 -21.59 -36.96
CA MET A 525 24.37 -20.33 -36.55
C MET A 525 23.07 -20.58 -35.79
N PRO A 526 22.77 -19.79 -34.75
CA PRO A 526 21.48 -19.85 -34.09
C PRO A 526 20.35 -19.36 -35.02
N ASP A 527 19.15 -19.87 -34.81
CA ASP A 527 17.94 -19.51 -35.55
C ASP A 527 17.62 -18.03 -35.37
N ASN A 528 17.21 -17.36 -36.45
CA ASN A 528 16.95 -15.92 -36.48
C ASN A 528 15.98 -15.43 -35.40
N ARG A 529 15.09 -16.29 -34.88
CA ARG A 529 14.17 -15.95 -33.77
C ARG A 529 14.90 -15.68 -32.45
N TYR A 530 16.06 -16.33 -32.25
CA TYR A 530 16.87 -16.26 -31.03
C TYR A 530 18.35 -16.23 -31.43
N SER A 531 18.77 -15.21 -32.18
CA SER A 531 20.12 -15.12 -32.77
C SER A 531 20.86 -13.88 -32.32
N HIS A 532 21.79 -14.06 -31.39
CA HIS A 532 22.72 -13.05 -30.90
C HIS A 532 24.13 -13.64 -30.67
N PRO A 533 24.85 -14.09 -31.73
CA PRO A 533 26.08 -14.86 -31.57
C PRO A 533 27.21 -14.17 -30.80
N LYS A 534 27.19 -12.84 -30.67
CA LYS A 534 28.15 -12.08 -29.86
C LYS A 534 27.91 -12.21 -28.36
N LYS A 535 26.67 -12.52 -27.96
CA LYS A 535 26.28 -12.71 -26.56
C LYS A 535 26.77 -14.02 -25.97
N LEU A 536 27.09 -15.01 -26.82
CA LEU A 536 27.75 -16.25 -26.42
C LEU A 536 29.10 -16.06 -25.70
N PHE A 537 29.62 -14.84 -25.63
CA PHE A 537 30.95 -14.53 -25.12
C PHE A 537 31.00 -13.19 -24.37
N ASP A 538 29.86 -12.65 -23.91
CA ASP A 538 29.79 -11.30 -23.31
C ASP A 538 29.93 -11.28 -21.78
N GLY A 539 29.96 -12.45 -21.14
CA GLY A 539 30.06 -12.63 -19.71
C GLY A 539 28.74 -12.42 -18.96
N ILE A 540 27.59 -12.44 -19.64
CA ILE A 540 26.26 -12.24 -19.07
C ILE A 540 25.44 -13.53 -19.22
N ILE A 541 25.06 -14.11 -18.07
CA ILE A 541 24.13 -15.24 -18.01
C ILE A 541 22.69 -14.74 -18.14
N GLY A 542 21.91 -15.41 -18.99
CA GLY A 542 20.47 -15.25 -19.14
C GLY A 542 19.68 -15.91 -18.00
N ASP A 543 18.47 -15.39 -17.77
CA ASP A 543 17.54 -15.89 -16.75
C ASP A 543 16.71 -17.07 -17.29
N LEU A 544 15.84 -17.64 -16.46
CA LEU A 544 14.88 -18.69 -16.84
C LEU A 544 13.89 -18.25 -17.94
N ASP A 545 13.68 -16.94 -18.11
CA ASP A 545 12.93 -16.41 -19.25
C ASP A 545 13.84 -16.31 -20.49
N PHE A 546 13.71 -17.29 -21.39
CA PHE A 546 14.48 -17.33 -22.63
C PHE A 546 14.26 -16.14 -23.59
N ARG A 547 13.29 -15.27 -23.29
CA ARG A 547 12.95 -14.07 -24.06
C ARG A 547 13.65 -12.82 -23.54
N ASP A 548 14.51 -12.94 -22.53
CA ASP A 548 15.37 -11.87 -22.00
C ASP A 548 16.34 -11.29 -23.05
N GLY A 549 16.51 -12.00 -24.17
CA GLY A 549 17.32 -11.61 -25.31
C GLY A 549 18.80 -12.02 -25.20
N TYR A 550 19.21 -12.77 -24.18
CA TYR A 550 20.58 -13.28 -24.04
C TYR A 550 20.78 -14.64 -24.69
N TRP A 551 19.73 -15.46 -24.74
CA TRP A 551 19.81 -16.80 -25.28
C TRP A 551 19.96 -16.89 -26.80
N ASN A 552 20.78 -17.85 -27.24
CA ASN A 552 20.91 -18.27 -28.63
C ASN A 552 20.27 -19.65 -28.84
N GLY A 553 19.27 -19.72 -29.72
CA GLY A 553 18.49 -20.93 -29.97
C GLY A 553 18.97 -21.69 -31.20
N PHE A 554 19.30 -22.97 -31.03
CA PHE A 554 19.67 -23.90 -32.09
C PHE A 554 18.56 -24.92 -32.26
N ILE A 555 18.03 -25.05 -33.48
CA ILE A 555 16.98 -26.02 -33.81
C ILE A 555 17.28 -26.69 -35.13
N ARG A 556 16.97 -27.98 -35.20
CA ARG A 556 16.99 -28.71 -36.46
C ARG A 556 15.74 -28.36 -37.27
N THR A 557 15.91 -27.85 -38.48
CA THR A 557 14.80 -27.66 -39.43
C THR A 557 14.74 -28.83 -40.43
N LYS A 558 13.65 -28.94 -41.20
CA LYS A 558 13.40 -30.05 -42.14
C LYS A 558 14.46 -30.16 -43.27
N ASP A 559 15.25 -29.11 -43.50
CA ASP A 559 16.13 -28.97 -44.67
C ASP A 559 17.60 -29.39 -44.43
N TYR A 560 17.92 -30.02 -43.29
CA TYR A 560 19.29 -30.47 -43.01
C TYR A 560 19.67 -31.72 -43.82
N GLN A 561 20.66 -31.57 -44.71
CA GLN A 561 21.45 -32.66 -45.27
C GLN A 561 22.90 -32.54 -44.80
N GLU A 562 23.46 -33.66 -44.35
CA GLU A 562 24.85 -33.76 -43.87
C GLU A 562 25.82 -33.29 -44.96
N GLY A 563 26.71 -32.34 -44.63
CA GLY A 563 27.71 -31.78 -45.54
C GLY A 563 27.23 -30.62 -46.44
N VAL A 564 25.95 -30.24 -46.44
CA VAL A 564 25.41 -29.20 -47.35
C VAL A 564 24.98 -27.93 -46.63
N ASN A 565 24.58 -27.99 -45.34
CA ASN A 565 24.22 -26.78 -44.57
C ASN A 565 24.25 -27.02 -43.05
N GLU A 566 25.46 -27.05 -42.44
CA GLU A 566 25.64 -27.27 -41.00
C GLU A 566 24.88 -26.27 -40.12
N ARG A 567 24.56 -25.08 -40.64
CA ARG A 567 23.74 -24.05 -39.97
C ARG A 567 22.45 -24.58 -39.34
N ASN A 568 21.81 -25.59 -39.94
CA ASN A 568 20.51 -26.11 -39.51
C ASN A 568 20.60 -27.48 -38.82
N SER A 569 21.79 -27.90 -38.38
CA SER A 569 21.96 -29.17 -37.67
C SER A 569 21.14 -29.19 -36.39
N GLY A 570 20.96 -28.03 -35.74
CA GLY A 570 20.43 -27.89 -34.39
C GLY A 570 21.47 -28.14 -33.30
N ASP A 571 22.74 -28.37 -33.66
CA ASP A 571 23.86 -28.43 -32.71
C ASP A 571 24.55 -27.07 -32.62
N LEU A 572 25.26 -26.85 -31.52
CA LEU A 572 26.26 -25.79 -31.44
C LEU A 572 27.64 -26.40 -31.72
N VAL A 573 28.31 -25.90 -32.76
CA VAL A 573 29.67 -26.26 -33.15
C VAL A 573 30.52 -25.00 -33.21
N LEU A 574 31.53 -24.95 -32.34
CA LEU A 574 32.39 -23.80 -32.15
C LEU A 574 33.85 -24.24 -32.22
N GLU A 575 34.64 -23.61 -33.09
CA GLU A 575 36.09 -23.72 -33.09
C GLU A 575 36.70 -22.51 -32.38
N ILE A 576 37.74 -22.73 -31.58
CA ILE A 576 38.35 -21.73 -30.70
C ILE A 576 39.86 -21.79 -30.87
N ASP A 577 40.50 -20.64 -31.02
CA ASP A 577 41.94 -20.49 -30.88
C ASP A 577 42.29 -20.21 -29.41
N MET A 578 43.25 -20.96 -28.87
CA MET A 578 43.66 -20.83 -27.47
C MET A 578 44.61 -19.65 -27.24
N GLU A 579 45.05 -18.96 -28.31
CA GLU A 579 45.96 -17.79 -28.27
C GLU A 579 47.26 -18.07 -27.48
N GLY A 580 47.70 -19.32 -27.41
CA GLY A 580 48.88 -19.73 -26.64
C GLY A 580 48.70 -19.73 -25.11
N LYS A 581 47.47 -19.57 -24.61
CA LYS A 581 47.14 -19.71 -23.18
C LYS A 581 46.66 -21.12 -22.88
N ASP A 582 46.97 -21.58 -21.66
CA ASP A 582 46.49 -22.84 -21.13
C ASP A 582 45.31 -22.55 -20.18
N TYR A 583 44.16 -23.19 -20.40
CA TYR A 583 42.97 -23.11 -19.55
C TYR A 583 42.63 -24.50 -18.99
N SER A 584 42.09 -24.56 -17.78
CA SER A 584 41.77 -25.85 -17.14
C SER A 584 40.52 -26.49 -17.71
N SER A 585 39.57 -25.66 -18.15
CA SER A 585 38.32 -26.12 -18.73
C SER A 585 37.65 -25.08 -19.62
N ILE A 586 36.73 -25.56 -20.44
CA ILE A 586 35.75 -24.73 -21.16
C ILE A 586 34.37 -25.08 -20.62
N GLY A 587 33.46 -24.11 -20.57
CA GLY A 587 32.07 -24.44 -20.27
C GLY A 587 31.09 -23.52 -20.95
N PHE A 588 29.84 -23.94 -20.94
CA PHE A 588 28.73 -23.20 -21.51
C PHE A 588 27.50 -23.28 -20.61
N HIS A 589 26.66 -22.26 -20.68
CA HIS A 589 25.42 -22.19 -19.94
C HIS A 589 24.23 -22.52 -20.85
N SER A 590 23.27 -23.27 -20.33
CA SER A 590 22.14 -23.79 -21.11
C SER A 590 20.86 -23.75 -20.28
N LEU A 591 19.72 -23.65 -20.97
CA LEU A 591 18.38 -23.63 -20.39
C LEU A 591 17.64 -24.92 -20.73
N GLU A 592 16.82 -25.37 -19.79
CA GLU A 592 15.75 -26.33 -20.05
C GLU A 592 14.37 -25.75 -19.68
N ASP A 593 13.46 -25.83 -20.67
CA ASP A 593 12.04 -25.52 -20.55
C ASP A 593 11.28 -26.45 -21.50
N LEU A 594 10.89 -27.62 -20.97
CA LEU A 594 10.20 -28.66 -21.75
C LEU A 594 8.87 -28.14 -22.32
N GLY A 595 8.17 -27.26 -21.61
CA GLY A 595 6.93 -26.64 -22.08
C GLY A 595 7.12 -25.81 -23.35
N SER A 596 8.29 -25.17 -23.48
CA SER A 596 8.71 -24.40 -24.66
C SER A 596 9.57 -25.20 -25.64
N TYR A 597 9.70 -26.50 -25.43
CA TYR A 597 10.41 -27.47 -26.26
C TYR A 597 11.93 -27.26 -26.25
N ILE A 598 12.44 -26.66 -25.17
CA ILE A 598 13.85 -26.39 -24.93
C ILE A 598 14.39 -27.48 -24.01
N MET A 599 15.45 -28.17 -24.44
CA MET A 599 16.07 -29.26 -23.70
C MET A 599 17.55 -29.01 -23.51
N PHE A 600 18.10 -29.55 -22.43
CA PHE A 600 19.54 -29.71 -22.33
C PHE A 600 20.11 -30.49 -23.52
N PRO A 601 21.42 -30.36 -23.79
CA PRO A 601 22.07 -31.15 -24.83
C PRO A 601 21.96 -32.64 -24.53
N LYS A 602 22.02 -33.45 -25.58
CA LYS A 602 22.10 -34.91 -25.50
C LYS A 602 23.52 -35.39 -25.22
N ARG A 603 24.50 -34.70 -25.81
CA ARG A 603 25.91 -35.06 -25.69
C ARG A 603 26.79 -33.84 -25.87
N ILE A 604 27.89 -33.80 -25.14
CA ILE A 604 28.94 -32.79 -25.27
C ILE A 604 30.20 -33.49 -25.74
N GLU A 605 30.88 -32.94 -26.73
CA GLU A 605 32.13 -33.46 -27.26
C GLU A 605 33.14 -32.31 -27.40
N LEU A 606 34.39 -32.57 -27.02
CA LEU A 606 35.49 -31.64 -27.17
C LEU A 606 36.62 -32.29 -27.97
N TYR A 607 37.08 -31.62 -29.00
CA TYR A 607 38.14 -32.08 -29.89
C TYR A 607 39.35 -31.15 -29.83
N ASP A 608 40.54 -31.74 -29.89
CA ASP A 608 41.77 -31.04 -30.27
C ASP A 608 41.88 -31.02 -31.79
N ILE A 609 41.88 -29.81 -32.36
CA ILE A 609 41.99 -29.55 -33.81
C ILE A 609 43.29 -28.80 -34.15
N SER A 610 44.28 -28.87 -33.27
CA SER A 610 45.62 -28.27 -33.49
C SER A 610 46.39 -28.93 -34.64
N LYS A 611 46.03 -30.17 -34.98
CA LYS A 611 46.64 -30.97 -36.06
C LYS A 611 45.62 -31.18 -37.19
N LEU A 612 46.11 -31.63 -38.35
CA LEU A 612 45.25 -31.92 -39.52
C LEU A 612 44.15 -32.96 -39.26
N VAL A 613 44.33 -33.83 -38.25
CA VAL A 613 43.33 -34.82 -37.85
C VAL A 613 42.75 -34.40 -36.51
N GLU A 614 41.42 -34.25 -36.47
CA GLU A 614 40.69 -33.93 -35.25
C GLU A 614 40.74 -35.11 -34.27
N LYS A 615 41.09 -34.84 -33.01
CA LYS A 615 41.17 -35.84 -31.96
C LYS A 615 40.14 -35.54 -30.88
N LEU A 616 39.20 -36.45 -30.62
CA LEU A 616 38.28 -36.35 -29.48
C LEU A 616 39.08 -36.47 -28.16
N ILE A 617 38.97 -35.49 -27.28
CA ILE A 617 39.68 -35.42 -25.99
C ILE A 617 38.75 -35.52 -24.78
N TYR A 618 37.46 -35.24 -24.96
CA TYR A 618 36.44 -35.40 -23.94
C TYR A 618 35.07 -35.64 -24.58
N PHE A 619 34.23 -36.45 -23.94
CA PHE A 619 32.80 -36.48 -24.21
C PHE A 619 32.00 -36.81 -22.95
N GLU A 620 30.76 -36.35 -22.92
CA GLU A 620 29.78 -36.67 -21.87
C GLU A 620 28.41 -36.83 -22.50
N ASP A 621 27.75 -37.96 -22.23
CA ASP A 621 26.33 -38.15 -22.58
C ASP A 621 25.47 -37.62 -21.43
N ILE A 622 24.55 -36.71 -21.75
CA ILE A 622 23.68 -36.08 -20.77
C ILE A 622 22.36 -36.85 -20.73
N PRO A 623 21.91 -37.30 -19.54
CA PRO A 623 20.65 -38.02 -19.42
C PRO A 623 19.48 -37.13 -19.83
N GLU A 624 18.45 -37.73 -20.44
CA GLU A 624 17.20 -37.03 -20.74
C GLU A 624 16.50 -36.63 -19.44
N SER A 625 16.02 -35.39 -19.39
CA SER A 625 15.30 -34.88 -18.23
C SER A 625 13.93 -35.50 -18.06
N GLU A 626 13.50 -35.63 -16.80
CA GLU A 626 12.18 -36.16 -16.46
C GLU A 626 11.06 -35.20 -16.88
N LEU A 627 9.97 -35.75 -17.42
CA LEU A 627 8.78 -34.97 -17.77
C LEU A 627 8.18 -34.33 -16.52
N GLY A 628 8.00 -33.00 -16.56
CA GLY A 628 7.48 -32.22 -15.44
C GLY A 628 8.57 -31.69 -14.50
N ALA A 629 9.86 -31.86 -14.83
CA ALA A 629 10.94 -31.15 -14.17
C ALA A 629 10.71 -29.63 -14.23
N ALA A 630 11.09 -28.93 -13.15
CA ALA A 630 11.02 -27.47 -13.12
C ALA A 630 12.00 -26.88 -14.16
N ASN A 631 11.64 -25.75 -14.76
CA ASN A 631 12.55 -25.02 -15.64
C ASN A 631 13.81 -24.66 -14.84
N LEU A 632 14.97 -24.94 -15.42
CA LEU A 632 16.25 -24.69 -14.77
C LEU A 632 17.31 -24.34 -15.80
N THR A 633 18.29 -23.56 -15.37
CA THR A 633 19.51 -23.33 -16.14
C THR A 633 20.66 -24.12 -15.53
N LYS A 634 21.65 -24.47 -16.35
CA LYS A 634 22.81 -25.25 -15.91
C LYS A 634 24.06 -24.84 -16.65
N PHE A 635 25.15 -24.71 -15.90
CA PHE A 635 26.49 -24.56 -16.47
C PHE A 635 27.11 -25.95 -16.68
N PHE A 636 27.51 -26.26 -17.91
CA PHE A 636 28.23 -27.48 -18.25
C PHE A 636 29.73 -27.16 -18.28
N LYS A 637 30.51 -27.87 -17.46
CA LYS A 637 31.96 -27.68 -17.33
C LYS A 637 32.70 -28.86 -17.96
N ILE A 638 33.54 -28.57 -18.95
CA ILE A 638 34.25 -29.55 -19.76
C ILE A 638 35.77 -29.42 -19.50
N PRO A 639 36.42 -30.45 -18.92
CA PRO A 639 37.84 -30.41 -18.66
C PRO A 639 38.68 -30.44 -19.95
N ILE A 640 39.71 -29.60 -20.01
CA ILE A 640 40.71 -29.63 -21.09
C ILE A 640 41.84 -30.54 -20.60
N THR A 641 41.82 -31.81 -21.04
CA THR A 641 42.68 -32.88 -20.50
C THR A 641 44.11 -32.88 -21.05
N GLN A 642 44.37 -32.11 -22.10
CA GLN A 642 45.68 -32.03 -22.75
C GLN A 642 45.93 -30.62 -23.29
N LYS A 643 47.21 -30.24 -23.39
CA LYS A 643 47.63 -28.97 -23.99
C LYS A 643 47.29 -28.94 -25.48
N THR A 644 46.65 -27.87 -25.92
CA THR A 644 46.14 -27.69 -27.28
C THR A 644 46.23 -26.22 -27.68
N SER A 645 46.43 -25.96 -28.97
CA SER A 645 46.40 -24.61 -29.55
C SER A 645 45.03 -24.26 -30.14
N LYS A 646 44.22 -25.25 -30.51
CA LYS A 646 42.87 -25.05 -31.07
C LYS A 646 41.91 -26.13 -30.59
N LEU A 647 40.72 -25.71 -30.19
CA LEU A 647 39.65 -26.58 -29.72
C LEU A 647 38.45 -26.52 -30.64
N LYS A 648 37.71 -27.62 -30.73
CA LYS A 648 36.35 -27.65 -31.28
C LYS A 648 35.38 -28.21 -30.25
N LEU A 649 34.47 -27.36 -29.79
CA LEU A 649 33.36 -27.72 -28.91
C LEU A 649 32.14 -28.08 -29.77
N VAL A 650 31.58 -29.26 -29.53
CA VAL A 650 30.36 -29.76 -30.18
C VAL A 650 29.32 -30.09 -29.11
N VAL A 651 28.26 -29.29 -29.05
CA VAL A 651 27.12 -29.48 -28.15
C VAL A 651 25.97 -30.04 -28.97
N LYS A 652 25.76 -31.36 -28.83
CA LYS A 652 24.75 -32.10 -29.59
C LYS A 652 23.38 -31.95 -28.94
N SER A 653 22.41 -31.43 -29.68
CA SER A 653 21.03 -31.32 -29.22
C SER A 653 20.27 -32.66 -29.30
N ASN A 654 19.13 -32.72 -28.61
CA ASN A 654 18.21 -33.85 -28.68
C ASN A 654 17.53 -34.01 -30.03
N LYS A 655 17.55 -32.97 -30.89
CA LYS A 655 16.89 -32.86 -32.21
C LYS A 655 15.37 -32.92 -32.17
N LYS A 656 14.80 -33.85 -31.40
CA LYS A 656 13.37 -34.09 -31.24
C LYS A 656 13.03 -34.29 -29.77
N LEU A 657 11.78 -33.98 -29.42
CA LEU A 657 11.23 -34.22 -28.10
C LEU A 657 11.09 -35.73 -27.83
N PRO A 658 11.37 -36.17 -26.59
CA PRO A 658 11.42 -37.57 -26.22
C PRO A 658 10.04 -38.22 -26.21
N LYS A 659 10.01 -39.55 -26.10
CA LYS A 659 8.78 -40.31 -25.96
C LYS A 659 8.04 -39.90 -24.68
N ASN A 660 6.71 -39.83 -24.76
CA ASN A 660 5.80 -39.39 -23.68
C ASN A 660 5.72 -37.87 -23.45
N HIS A 661 6.45 -37.04 -24.22
CA HIS A 661 6.19 -35.61 -24.25
C HIS A 661 4.84 -35.33 -24.96
N PRO A 662 4.00 -34.37 -24.52
CA PRO A 662 2.72 -34.06 -25.20
C PRO A 662 2.86 -33.72 -26.69
N ALA A 663 4.03 -33.24 -27.08
CA ALA A 663 4.43 -32.94 -28.46
C ALA A 663 5.52 -33.90 -28.98
N GLU A 664 5.47 -35.17 -28.62
CA GLU A 664 6.45 -36.21 -29.00
C GLU A 664 6.84 -36.12 -30.50
N GLY A 665 8.15 -36.20 -30.77
CA GLY A 665 8.68 -36.24 -32.13
C GLY A 665 8.76 -34.89 -32.85
N GLN A 666 8.20 -33.82 -32.28
CA GLN A 666 8.45 -32.44 -32.73
C GLN A 666 9.91 -32.04 -32.48
N TYR A 667 10.38 -31.00 -33.18
CA TYR A 667 11.76 -30.53 -33.05
C TYR A 667 12.00 -29.89 -31.67
N ALA A 668 13.12 -30.27 -31.06
CA ALA A 668 13.58 -29.71 -29.78
C ALA A 668 14.63 -28.61 -30.03
N TRP A 669 14.57 -27.58 -29.21
CA TRP A 669 15.54 -26.49 -29.15
C TRP A 669 16.70 -26.84 -28.21
N LEU A 670 17.89 -26.38 -28.58
CA LEU A 670 19.03 -26.22 -27.68
C LEU A 670 19.26 -24.73 -27.48
N PHE A 671 19.28 -24.26 -26.23
CA PHE A 671 19.54 -22.86 -25.91
C PHE A 671 20.88 -22.73 -25.19
N VAL A 672 21.71 -21.80 -25.67
CA VAL A 672 23.00 -21.45 -25.07
C VAL A 672 23.12 -19.94 -25.06
N ASP A 673 23.44 -19.35 -23.93
CA ASP A 673 23.61 -17.91 -23.75
C ASP A 673 25.09 -17.53 -23.62
N GLU A 674 25.92 -18.36 -23.00
CA GLU A 674 27.30 -18.01 -22.64
C GLU A 674 28.29 -19.19 -22.79
N ILE A 675 29.53 -18.91 -23.23
CA ILE A 675 30.63 -19.87 -23.38
C ILE A 675 31.96 -19.24 -22.94
N LEU A 676 32.63 -19.85 -21.96
CA LEU A 676 33.79 -19.28 -21.26
C LEU A 676 34.89 -20.31 -21.01
N PHE A 677 36.10 -19.83 -20.70
CA PHE A 677 37.10 -20.64 -20.00
C PHE A 677 36.90 -20.57 -18.48
N LEU A 678 36.96 -21.72 -17.82
CA LEU A 678 36.60 -21.96 -16.42
C LEU A 678 37.69 -22.64 -15.60
#